data_AF-A0A1Q3HBX8-F1
#
_entry.id   AF-A0A1Q3HBX8-F1
#
_cell.length_a   1.000
_cell.length_b   1.000
_cell.length_c   1.000
_cell.angle_alpha   90.00
_cell.angle_beta   90.00
_cell.angle_gamma   90.00
#
_symmetry.space_group_name_H-M   'P 1'
#
loop_
_entity.id
_entity.type
_entity.pdbx_description
1 polymer ?
#
loop_
_entity_poly.entity_id
_entity_poly.type
_entity_poly.pdbx_seq_one_letter_code
_entity_poly.pdbx_strand_id
1 'polypeptide(L)'
;MNKDGPVVSELWLEIDITQTGDVLSATAWGAGQDVQWAPHSLGARFSPETVHQFGEWVKTAALDESVLTRSLQGKALHEARELHDALFQQGLRDALLTLQGAAKGMPVLLRLNPKGPRLKTIPWEALYRPGPPSGFLGTSQEVFLARGVESTGFLQPREVKDAVRLLVISPSDKEGPDRLYAKLQPSIQSGEIKWLEPLTGSRASASFVKERLRHGPTPHILHFIGHGELAEESLCLRMSSTEGAPSWLKVRELASELSPAFPRDLRLIVLEPREGANPDGLMSAAELLVQSGAAAVVAYLWPVKADVARHCAMALYRSLTLAGTAKGDVARGLHDARSSVLEEFNESAEAFSPVLYLRGCDSNLFDFRRRTLEAAPLPAARADSTTETVSSLATASLDLWLSVPVPAAFSGELLTGPLSTRYEARASAPALQEGRFILPIQLPREKIARLLQDAESGALDSLLGQVGVKFIQEIREGSRCHFSYVPPVTFGPPPVFEAVTSRELQGLLPRVDVLLLTTTEVERNALYEVLKPFPGRRSLVEGSLRNTTYRLGQFGQYVAAHVESTMGSMGHGGSTLTMGDAIKELAPKAIVMVGIAFGIGPDKQRLGDVIVAETVFPYELQRVGERVVHRGQPLPCGPILSERFRTRRADWKLGRGEDTVNVFQSPLLSGEKLTDDLAFRDALLEAFPTAQGGEMEGAGAYAAAQRMNVEVILVKAICDWADGYKNDRAQPFAARAAVSLVHHVLGKRGVLESLGARDCDPPGGTVAFVPLENPAVRSLLELLQKPFSLLLGDHWSGTFEPLRKLLHEQLQEAPWTASEHLTLSALAQRYALQSGEDELSLRFQEAVNRDVLPSMPLVDVLARWLRPGFHITLLRQPVLELALATHRPDVPLYIIQPAKTKDRPHIRQYVAGKGWMQCATPPTSFDTKRDVVLVRLYRGYLPGPVFSPPLLTEDDYLRNVRELESVLPQVLADQILSTLANQPALVLGMSLLSWDHRHLLQCLFNRAIPDRSTVLLEPEDATGSAWYEGRGLPRGRGIQTTQVAFPELTRLLEALRPGESS
;
A
#
# COMPACT_ATOMS: atom_id res chain seq x y z
N MET A 1 23.34 -44.06 17.36
CA MET A 1 22.52 -44.80 16.38
C MET A 1 21.10 -44.24 16.43
N ASN A 2 20.81 -43.25 15.58
CA ASN A 2 19.43 -42.76 15.41
C ASN A 2 18.62 -43.84 14.69
N LYS A 3 17.40 -44.09 15.17
CA LYS A 3 16.50 -45.15 14.71
C LYS A 3 15.69 -44.79 13.45
N ASP A 4 15.92 -43.61 12.90
CA ASP A 4 15.28 -43.18 11.66
C ASP A 4 16.25 -43.45 10.50
N GLY A 5 15.79 -44.14 9.45
CA GLY A 5 16.56 -44.30 8.21
C GLY A 5 16.96 -42.94 7.62
N PRO A 6 17.86 -42.91 6.63
CA PRO A 6 18.29 -41.65 6.01
C PRO A 6 17.08 -40.82 5.59
N VAL A 7 17.07 -39.55 5.96
CA VAL A 7 16.03 -38.61 5.56
C VAL A 7 16.11 -38.49 4.05
N VAL A 8 14.97 -38.56 3.32
CA VAL A 8 14.92 -38.53 1.84
C VAL A 8 15.70 -37.35 1.22
N SER A 9 15.87 -36.23 1.96
CA SER A 9 16.67 -35.07 1.56
C SER A 9 18.20 -35.32 1.52
N GLU A 10 18.67 -36.48 1.97
CA GLU A 10 20.09 -36.87 1.96
C GLU A 10 20.46 -37.79 0.78
N LEU A 11 19.51 -38.11 -0.11
CA LEU A 11 19.74 -39.04 -1.23
C LEU A 11 19.51 -38.34 -2.58
N TRP A 12 20.59 -37.77 -3.11
CA TRP A 12 20.58 -37.07 -4.40
C TRP A 12 21.84 -37.35 -5.22
N LEU A 13 21.71 -37.23 -6.54
CA LEU A 13 22.78 -37.33 -7.52
C LEU A 13 22.71 -36.11 -8.45
N GLU A 14 23.81 -35.39 -8.63
CA GLU A 14 23.93 -34.33 -9.63
C GLU A 14 24.83 -34.79 -10.78
N ILE A 15 24.42 -34.47 -12.01
CA ILE A 15 25.14 -34.76 -13.25
C ILE A 15 25.37 -33.45 -14.00
N ASP A 16 26.61 -33.02 -14.07
CA ASP A 16 27.05 -31.95 -14.96
C ASP A 16 27.24 -32.48 -16.38
N ILE A 17 26.62 -31.84 -17.36
CA ILE A 17 26.79 -32.16 -18.77
C ILE A 17 27.52 -30.99 -19.43
N THR A 18 28.78 -31.21 -19.82
CA THR A 18 29.67 -30.19 -20.37
C THR A 18 29.95 -30.43 -21.84
N GLN A 19 30.13 -29.35 -22.59
CA GLN A 19 30.58 -29.37 -23.98
C GLN A 19 32.03 -28.85 -24.07
N THR A 20 32.92 -29.66 -24.65
CA THR A 20 34.29 -29.26 -24.99
C THR A 20 34.53 -29.53 -26.48
N GLY A 21 34.45 -28.49 -27.30
CA GLY A 21 34.42 -28.65 -28.77
C GLY A 21 33.16 -29.39 -29.21
N ASP A 22 33.33 -30.47 -29.98
CA ASP A 22 32.25 -31.34 -30.47
C ASP A 22 31.96 -32.54 -29.54
N VAL A 23 32.63 -32.61 -28.38
CA VAL A 23 32.48 -33.72 -27.44
C VAL A 23 31.63 -33.29 -26.26
N LEU A 24 30.59 -34.07 -25.97
CA LEU A 24 29.82 -33.97 -24.73
C LEU A 24 30.38 -34.95 -23.69
N SER A 25 30.52 -34.47 -22.46
CA SER A 25 30.92 -35.28 -21.30
C SER A 25 29.99 -35.09 -20.13
N ALA A 26 29.80 -36.15 -19.35
CA ALA A 26 29.04 -36.13 -18.12
C ALA A 26 29.98 -36.38 -16.93
N THR A 27 29.79 -35.60 -15.86
CA THR A 27 30.47 -35.78 -14.57
C THR A 27 29.41 -35.79 -13.49
N ALA A 28 29.55 -36.65 -12.48
CA ALA A 28 28.56 -36.73 -11.41
C ALA A 28 29.17 -36.65 -10.01
N TRP A 29 28.34 -36.26 -9.05
CA TRP A 29 28.62 -36.32 -7.62
C TRP A 29 27.29 -36.41 -6.84
N GLY A 30 27.31 -36.88 -5.59
CA GLY A 30 26.07 -37.11 -4.83
C GLY A 30 26.31 -37.22 -3.32
N ALA A 31 25.23 -37.24 -2.55
CA ALA A 31 25.33 -37.34 -1.10
C ALA A 31 25.70 -38.77 -0.65
N GLY A 32 26.68 -38.85 0.27
CA GLY A 32 27.06 -40.09 0.95
C GLY A 32 28.51 -40.51 0.81
N GLN A 33 29.27 -39.97 -0.15
CA GLN A 33 30.73 -40.12 -0.23
C GLN A 33 31.29 -38.89 -0.98
N ASP A 34 32.44 -38.34 -0.57
CA ASP A 34 33.23 -37.35 -1.33
C ASP A 34 33.80 -37.97 -2.63
N VAL A 35 32.96 -38.65 -3.40
CA VAL A 35 33.31 -39.39 -4.61
C VAL A 35 32.72 -38.64 -5.78
N GLN A 36 33.60 -37.90 -6.45
CA GLN A 36 33.36 -37.40 -7.79
C GLN A 36 33.62 -38.55 -8.76
N TRP A 37 32.61 -38.92 -9.55
CA TRP A 37 32.81 -39.91 -10.60
C TRP A 37 33.58 -39.27 -11.76
N ALA A 38 34.55 -40.00 -12.31
CA ALA A 38 35.41 -39.49 -13.37
C ALA A 38 34.56 -39.08 -14.59
N PRO A 39 34.86 -37.95 -15.25
CA PRO A 39 34.14 -37.52 -16.43
C PRO A 39 34.17 -38.62 -17.51
N HIS A 40 33.01 -38.98 -18.06
CA HIS A 40 32.92 -39.86 -19.22
C HIS A 40 32.36 -39.13 -20.42
N SER A 41 32.83 -39.47 -21.62
CA SER A 41 32.26 -38.94 -22.86
C SER A 41 30.95 -39.67 -23.17
N LEU A 42 29.95 -38.94 -23.67
CA LEU A 42 28.72 -39.56 -24.21
C LEU A 42 29.00 -40.34 -25.52
N GLY A 43 30.22 -40.25 -26.06
CA GLY A 43 30.66 -40.96 -27.27
C GLY A 43 30.50 -40.13 -28.53
N ALA A 44 31.24 -40.50 -29.58
CA ALA A 44 31.32 -39.74 -30.84
C ALA A 44 29.98 -39.63 -31.60
N ARG A 45 28.98 -40.46 -31.26
CA ARG A 45 27.63 -40.39 -31.82
C ARG A 45 26.85 -39.16 -31.33
N PHE A 46 27.10 -38.72 -30.10
CA PHE A 46 26.36 -37.66 -29.43
C PHE A 46 27.15 -36.35 -29.43
N SER A 47 27.21 -35.71 -30.61
CA SER A 47 27.67 -34.33 -30.75
C SER A 47 26.59 -33.34 -30.29
N PRO A 48 26.95 -32.07 -30.04
CA PRO A 48 25.97 -31.03 -29.71
C PRO A 48 24.83 -30.94 -30.73
N GLU A 49 25.13 -31.07 -32.02
CA GLU A 49 24.16 -31.06 -33.10
C GLU A 49 23.22 -32.27 -33.08
N THR A 50 23.70 -33.49 -32.80
CA THR A 50 22.81 -34.67 -32.76
C THR A 50 21.89 -34.64 -31.53
N VAL A 51 22.37 -34.14 -30.40
CA VAL A 51 21.53 -33.93 -29.21
C VAL A 51 20.51 -32.80 -29.42
N HIS A 52 20.90 -31.73 -30.11
CA HIS A 52 19.96 -30.67 -30.50
C HIS A 52 18.86 -31.19 -31.43
N GLN A 53 19.22 -32.03 -32.41
CA GLN A 53 18.27 -32.67 -33.30
C GLN A 53 17.25 -33.56 -32.55
N PHE A 54 17.69 -34.25 -31.50
CA PHE A 54 16.79 -34.98 -30.59
C PHE A 54 15.76 -34.04 -29.95
N GLY A 55 16.19 -32.89 -29.44
CA GLY A 55 15.28 -31.88 -28.86
C GLY A 55 14.24 -31.39 -29.86
N GLU A 56 14.64 -31.09 -31.10
CA GLU A 56 13.72 -30.67 -32.16
C GLU A 56 12.71 -31.76 -32.54
N TRP A 57 13.09 -33.04 -32.50
CA TRP A 57 12.13 -34.14 -32.72
C TRP A 57 11.09 -34.23 -31.61
N VAL A 58 11.48 -34.12 -30.34
CA VAL A 58 10.53 -34.15 -29.20
C VAL A 58 9.59 -32.95 -29.27
N LYS A 59 10.11 -31.76 -29.59
CA LYS A 59 9.31 -30.55 -29.80
C LYS A 59 8.34 -30.70 -30.97
N THR A 60 8.77 -31.29 -32.09
CA THR A 60 7.90 -31.56 -33.23
C THR A 60 6.80 -32.56 -32.87
N ALA A 61 7.13 -33.60 -32.10
CA ALA A 61 6.16 -34.56 -31.59
C ALA A 61 5.13 -33.93 -30.63
N ALA A 62 5.49 -32.84 -29.93
CA ALA A 62 4.54 -32.09 -29.10
C ALA A 62 3.52 -31.28 -29.91
N LEU A 63 3.86 -30.94 -31.16
CA LEU A 63 2.97 -30.19 -32.07
C LEU A 63 2.03 -31.12 -32.86
N ASP A 64 2.33 -32.41 -32.93
CA ASP A 64 1.54 -33.43 -33.62
C ASP A 64 0.60 -34.10 -32.61
N GLU A 65 -0.71 -34.13 -32.87
CA GLU A 65 -1.71 -34.71 -31.95
C GLU A 65 -1.66 -36.25 -31.86
N SER A 66 -0.71 -36.88 -32.54
CA SER A 66 -0.45 -38.31 -32.45
C SER A 66 0.20 -38.71 -31.12
N VAL A 67 -0.02 -39.98 -30.72
CA VAL A 67 0.50 -40.54 -29.46
C VAL A 67 2.03 -40.48 -29.42
N LEU A 68 2.66 -39.94 -28.37
CA LEU A 68 4.12 -39.86 -28.26
C LEU A 68 4.83 -41.18 -28.51
N THR A 69 4.34 -42.31 -28.02
CA THR A 69 4.95 -43.60 -28.37
C THR A 69 4.85 -43.90 -29.86
N ARG A 70 3.78 -43.50 -30.57
CA ARG A 70 3.63 -43.61 -32.04
C ARG A 70 4.39 -42.53 -32.83
N SER A 71 4.45 -41.30 -32.33
CA SER A 71 5.13 -40.16 -32.95
C SER A 71 6.65 -40.28 -32.78
N LEU A 72 7.11 -40.79 -31.63
CA LEU A 72 8.53 -41.10 -31.38
C LEU A 72 8.95 -42.48 -31.88
N GLN A 73 8.03 -43.36 -32.32
CA GLN A 73 8.23 -44.80 -32.62
C GLN A 73 9.29 -45.09 -33.71
N GLY A 74 9.82 -44.06 -34.37
CA GLY A 74 10.97 -44.12 -35.27
C GLY A 74 12.31 -43.77 -34.59
N LYS A 75 13.09 -42.93 -35.27
CA LYS A 75 14.45 -42.55 -34.86
C LYS A 75 14.51 -41.85 -33.49
N ALA A 76 13.50 -41.05 -33.13
CA ALA A 76 13.53 -40.24 -31.92
C ALA A 76 13.49 -41.07 -30.61
N LEU A 77 12.65 -42.11 -30.52
CA LEU A 77 12.64 -43.00 -29.34
C LEU A 77 13.90 -43.86 -29.25
N HIS A 78 14.45 -44.26 -30.41
CA HIS A 78 15.74 -44.94 -30.46
C HIS A 78 16.85 -44.01 -29.93
N GLU A 79 16.91 -42.77 -30.41
CA GLU A 79 17.90 -41.79 -29.96
C GLU A 79 17.70 -41.40 -28.48
N ALA A 80 16.46 -41.36 -27.97
CA ALA A 80 16.18 -41.17 -26.55
C ALA A 80 16.76 -42.30 -25.67
N ARG A 81 16.71 -43.54 -26.16
CA ARG A 81 17.27 -44.74 -25.49
C ARG A 81 18.78 -44.74 -25.53
N GLU A 82 19.34 -44.50 -26.70
CA GLU A 82 20.79 -44.49 -26.90
C GLU A 82 21.44 -43.33 -26.13
N LEU A 83 20.81 -42.15 -26.10
CA LEU A 83 21.28 -41.01 -25.32
C LEU A 83 21.14 -41.26 -23.81
N HIS A 84 20.08 -41.94 -23.37
CA HIS A 84 19.97 -42.42 -21.99
C HIS A 84 21.14 -43.35 -21.65
N ASP A 85 21.41 -44.37 -22.46
CA ASP A 85 22.50 -45.31 -22.20
C ASP A 85 23.89 -44.65 -22.25
N ALA A 86 24.08 -43.66 -23.13
CA ALA A 86 25.30 -42.86 -23.18
C ALA A 86 25.49 -41.97 -21.95
N LEU A 87 24.41 -41.42 -21.39
CA LEU A 87 24.45 -40.63 -20.17
C LEU A 87 24.69 -41.53 -18.94
N PHE A 88 23.98 -42.66 -18.83
CA PHE A 88 24.06 -43.63 -17.74
C PHE A 88 24.98 -44.81 -18.07
N GLN A 89 26.24 -44.52 -18.38
CA GLN A 89 27.30 -45.53 -18.51
C GLN A 89 27.55 -46.24 -17.16
N GLN A 90 28.25 -47.38 -17.20
CA GLN A 90 28.39 -48.31 -16.07
C GLN A 90 28.68 -47.62 -14.72
N GLY A 91 29.66 -46.71 -14.66
CA GLY A 91 30.00 -46.03 -13.40
C GLY A 91 28.87 -45.18 -12.80
N LEU A 92 28.17 -44.40 -13.63
CA LEU A 92 27.08 -43.54 -13.18
C LEU A 92 25.79 -44.35 -12.90
N ARG A 93 25.58 -45.43 -13.66
CA ARG A 93 24.50 -46.40 -13.42
C ARG A 93 24.66 -47.11 -12.09
N ASP A 94 25.88 -47.55 -11.76
CA ASP A 94 26.19 -48.22 -10.49
C ASP A 94 26.03 -47.24 -9.31
N ALA A 95 26.40 -45.97 -9.50
CA ALA A 95 26.18 -44.91 -8.52
C ALA A 95 24.68 -44.69 -8.24
N LEU A 96 23.87 -44.57 -9.28
CA LEU A 96 22.42 -44.40 -9.15
C LEU A 96 21.78 -45.63 -8.49
N LEU A 97 22.15 -46.85 -8.90
CA LEU A 97 21.66 -48.09 -8.29
C LEU A 97 22.03 -48.19 -6.80
N THR A 98 23.22 -47.72 -6.41
CA THR A 98 23.66 -47.67 -5.01
C THR A 98 22.77 -46.73 -4.20
N LEU A 99 22.49 -45.53 -4.71
CA LEU A 99 21.59 -44.57 -4.06
C LEU A 99 20.16 -45.09 -3.98
N GLN A 100 19.65 -45.71 -5.05
CA GLN A 100 18.32 -46.33 -5.08
C GLN A 100 18.21 -47.49 -4.07
N GLY A 101 19.27 -48.30 -3.93
CA GLY A 101 19.37 -49.34 -2.89
C GLY A 101 19.33 -48.74 -1.48
N ALA A 102 20.01 -47.62 -1.25
CA ALA A 102 19.96 -46.89 0.01
C ALA A 102 18.59 -46.24 0.29
N ALA A 103 17.88 -45.83 -0.77
CA ALA A 103 16.56 -45.21 -0.70
C ALA A 103 15.42 -46.19 -0.36
N LYS A 104 15.67 -47.51 -0.39
CA LYS A 104 14.71 -48.57 -0.01
C LYS A 104 13.34 -48.43 -0.69
N GLY A 105 13.35 -48.13 -1.99
CA GLY A 105 12.14 -47.97 -2.79
C GLY A 105 11.54 -46.56 -2.80
N MET A 106 12.15 -45.60 -2.10
CA MET A 106 11.84 -44.18 -2.28
C MET A 106 12.57 -43.62 -3.53
N PRO A 107 11.98 -42.65 -4.25
CA PRO A 107 12.65 -42.02 -5.39
C PRO A 107 13.90 -41.23 -4.96
N VAL A 108 14.97 -41.30 -5.75
CA VAL A 108 16.19 -40.50 -5.57
C VAL A 108 16.06 -39.17 -6.32
N LEU A 109 16.49 -38.06 -5.72
CA LEU A 109 16.52 -36.78 -6.44
C LEU A 109 17.69 -36.77 -7.43
N LEU A 110 17.38 -36.72 -8.72
CA LEU A 110 18.35 -36.62 -9.80
C LEU A 110 18.37 -35.19 -10.35
N ARG A 111 19.53 -34.52 -10.26
CA ARG A 111 19.74 -33.17 -10.75
C ARG A 111 20.59 -33.19 -12.02
N LEU A 112 20.07 -32.70 -13.13
CA LEU A 112 20.84 -32.51 -14.36
C LEU A 112 21.26 -31.06 -14.49
N ASN A 113 22.53 -30.81 -14.72
CA ASN A 113 23.10 -29.47 -14.75
C ASN A 113 23.84 -29.25 -16.09
N PRO A 114 23.08 -29.07 -17.20
CA PRO A 114 23.67 -28.85 -18.52
C PRO A 114 24.39 -27.50 -18.60
N LYS A 115 25.69 -27.54 -18.88
CA LYS A 115 26.57 -26.37 -19.00
C LYS A 115 26.53 -25.83 -20.43
N GLY A 116 25.75 -24.77 -20.62
CA GLY A 116 25.69 -24.01 -21.88
C GLY A 116 24.25 -23.82 -22.38
N PRO A 117 23.98 -22.72 -23.11
CA PRO A 117 22.61 -22.34 -23.48
C PRO A 117 21.93 -23.37 -24.40
N ARG A 118 22.66 -23.99 -25.33
CA ARG A 118 22.12 -25.01 -26.24
C ARG A 118 21.74 -26.32 -25.52
N LEU A 119 22.52 -26.73 -24.51
CA LEU A 119 22.23 -27.95 -23.75
C LEU A 119 21.04 -27.77 -22.79
N LYS A 120 20.75 -26.52 -22.41
CA LYS A 120 19.60 -26.15 -21.57
C LYS A 120 18.27 -26.22 -22.33
N THR A 121 18.24 -26.18 -23.66
CA THR A 121 16.98 -26.33 -24.42
C THR A 121 16.59 -27.80 -24.65
N ILE A 122 17.49 -28.74 -24.36
CA ILE A 122 17.27 -30.17 -24.60
C ILE A 122 16.29 -30.75 -23.56
N PRO A 123 15.28 -31.52 -23.97
CA PRO A 123 14.35 -32.18 -23.07
C PRO A 123 14.93 -33.47 -22.50
N TRP A 124 15.88 -33.34 -21.56
CA TRP A 124 16.46 -34.46 -20.84
C TRP A 124 15.41 -35.31 -20.09
N GLU A 125 14.28 -34.69 -19.76
CA GLU A 125 13.10 -35.30 -19.19
C GLU A 125 12.48 -36.39 -20.09
N ALA A 126 12.66 -36.28 -21.42
CA ALA A 126 12.17 -37.22 -22.42
C ALA A 126 13.16 -38.35 -22.76
N LEU A 127 14.29 -38.46 -22.04
CA LEU A 127 15.16 -39.64 -22.15
C LEU A 127 14.39 -40.91 -21.76
N TYR A 128 14.59 -42.00 -22.48
CA TYR A 128 13.81 -43.22 -22.29
C TYR A 128 14.68 -44.36 -21.79
N ARG A 129 14.34 -44.93 -20.64
CA ARG A 129 15.05 -46.09 -20.08
C ARG A 129 14.58 -47.38 -20.76
N PRO A 130 15.50 -48.17 -21.35
CA PRO A 130 15.17 -49.50 -21.86
C PRO A 130 15.08 -50.54 -20.70
N GLY A 131 14.11 -51.45 -20.79
CA GLY A 131 13.91 -52.56 -19.83
C GLY A 131 12.94 -52.24 -18.67
N PRO A 132 12.39 -53.24 -17.97
CA PRO A 132 11.35 -53.04 -16.95
C PRO A 132 11.91 -52.50 -15.61
N PRO A 133 11.26 -51.50 -14.98
CA PRO A 133 10.16 -50.72 -15.53
C PRO A 133 10.67 -49.76 -16.62
N SER A 134 10.10 -49.86 -17.82
CA SER A 134 10.50 -49.01 -18.95
C SER A 134 9.68 -47.74 -18.92
N GLY A 135 10.31 -46.60 -19.18
CA GLY A 135 9.62 -45.32 -19.16
C GLY A 135 10.55 -44.14 -19.38
N PHE A 136 9.96 -42.96 -19.38
CA PHE A 136 10.69 -41.71 -19.51
C PHE A 136 11.32 -41.30 -18.18
N LEU A 137 12.49 -40.68 -18.24
CA LEU A 137 13.22 -40.24 -17.05
C LEU A 137 12.39 -39.25 -16.22
N GLY A 138 11.64 -38.35 -16.87
CA GLY A 138 10.78 -37.36 -16.22
C GLY A 138 9.55 -37.93 -15.50
N THR A 139 9.18 -39.20 -15.76
CA THR A 139 8.07 -39.92 -15.14
C THR A 139 8.51 -41.23 -14.47
N SER A 140 9.81 -41.36 -14.18
CA SER A 140 10.35 -42.51 -13.47
C SER A 140 9.86 -42.54 -12.02
N GLN A 141 9.43 -43.70 -11.54
CA GLN A 141 9.08 -43.90 -10.13
C GLN A 141 10.31 -44.06 -9.23
N GLU A 142 11.50 -44.26 -9.81
CA GLU A 142 12.73 -44.46 -9.06
C GLU A 142 13.54 -43.18 -8.87
N VAL A 143 13.27 -42.15 -9.66
CA VAL A 143 13.96 -40.86 -9.58
C VAL A 143 13.01 -39.69 -9.77
N PHE A 144 13.22 -38.61 -9.01
CA PHE A 144 12.61 -37.32 -9.29
C PHE A 144 13.62 -36.41 -9.97
N LEU A 145 13.26 -35.90 -11.14
CA LEU A 145 14.16 -35.15 -12.00
C LEU A 145 14.02 -33.65 -11.80
N ALA A 146 15.15 -32.97 -11.59
CA ALA A 146 15.26 -31.51 -11.56
C ALA A 146 16.49 -31.05 -12.34
N ARG A 147 16.53 -29.76 -12.66
CA ARG A 147 17.68 -29.07 -13.26
C ARG A 147 18.44 -28.33 -12.19
N GLY A 148 19.72 -28.67 -12.05
CA GLY A 148 20.60 -28.04 -11.07
C GLY A 148 20.94 -26.61 -11.47
N VAL A 149 20.95 -25.70 -10.50
CA VAL A 149 21.49 -24.34 -10.66
C VAL A 149 22.55 -24.15 -9.57
N GLU A 150 23.74 -23.71 -9.98
CA GLU A 150 24.85 -23.44 -9.07
C GLU A 150 24.45 -22.37 -8.04
N SER A 151 24.47 -22.74 -6.75
CA SER A 151 24.20 -21.82 -5.67
C SER A 151 24.82 -22.30 -4.37
N THR A 152 25.34 -21.36 -3.57
CA THR A 152 26.05 -21.63 -2.31
C THR A 152 25.13 -21.66 -1.08
N GLY A 153 23.83 -21.39 -1.23
CA GLY A 153 22.89 -21.26 -0.12
C GLY A 153 21.95 -22.45 0.02
N PHE A 154 21.97 -23.11 1.18
CA PHE A 154 20.97 -24.11 1.59
C PHE A 154 19.68 -23.40 2.01
N LEU A 155 18.52 -23.80 1.46
CA LEU A 155 17.20 -23.30 1.84
C LEU A 155 16.44 -24.39 2.59
N GLN A 156 16.08 -24.11 3.84
CA GLN A 156 15.21 -25.00 4.61
C GLN A 156 13.77 -24.93 4.09
N PRO A 157 13.02 -26.05 4.09
CA PRO A 157 11.60 -26.07 3.78
C PRO A 157 10.82 -25.05 4.62
N ARG A 158 9.83 -24.37 4.02
CA ARG A 158 9.02 -23.38 4.73
C ARG A 158 7.91 -24.07 5.52
N GLU A 159 7.88 -23.88 6.83
CA GLU A 159 6.72 -24.26 7.65
C GLU A 159 5.48 -23.45 7.21
N VAL A 160 4.44 -24.16 6.79
CA VAL A 160 3.13 -23.60 6.43
C VAL A 160 2.09 -24.22 7.35
N LYS A 161 1.48 -23.37 8.20
CA LYS A 161 0.52 -23.80 9.23
C LYS A 161 -0.92 -23.85 8.71
N ASP A 162 -1.17 -23.18 7.58
CA ASP A 162 -2.47 -22.95 6.97
C ASP A 162 -2.47 -23.37 5.47
N ALA A 163 -3.20 -22.64 4.64
CA ALA A 163 -3.28 -22.86 3.21
C ALA A 163 -2.04 -22.30 2.46
N VAL A 164 -1.63 -22.97 1.38
CA VAL A 164 -0.55 -22.47 0.52
C VAL A 164 -1.06 -21.27 -0.30
N ARG A 165 -0.37 -20.13 -0.26
CA ARG A 165 -0.84 -18.87 -0.84
C ARG A 165 -0.34 -18.78 -2.27
N LEU A 166 -1.26 -18.77 -3.23
CA LEU A 166 -0.97 -18.72 -4.66
C LEU A 166 -1.35 -17.35 -5.23
N LEU A 167 -0.38 -16.62 -5.79
CA LEU A 167 -0.60 -15.38 -6.54
C LEU A 167 -0.39 -15.64 -8.04
N VAL A 168 -1.41 -15.34 -8.85
CA VAL A 168 -1.34 -15.45 -10.31
C VAL A 168 -1.19 -14.07 -10.94
N ILE A 169 -0.25 -13.92 -11.86
CA ILE A 169 -0.03 -12.71 -12.65
C ILE A 169 -0.23 -13.08 -14.12
N SER A 170 -1.26 -12.50 -14.75
CA SER A 170 -1.53 -12.71 -16.19
C SER A 170 -1.74 -11.38 -16.90
N PRO A 171 -0.67 -10.80 -17.47
CA PRO A 171 -0.74 -9.48 -18.08
C PRO A 171 -1.52 -9.44 -19.41
N SER A 172 -1.49 -10.54 -20.17
CA SER A 172 -2.03 -10.61 -21.54
C SER A 172 -3.27 -11.49 -21.68
N ASP A 173 -3.59 -12.32 -20.68
CA ASP A 173 -4.73 -13.23 -20.68
C ASP A 173 -5.62 -13.00 -19.45
N LYS A 174 -6.61 -12.10 -19.58
CA LYS A 174 -7.48 -11.71 -18.47
C LYS A 174 -8.29 -12.87 -17.87
N GLU A 175 -8.63 -13.86 -18.68
CA GLU A 175 -9.43 -15.02 -18.27
C GLU A 175 -8.56 -16.22 -17.84
N GLY A 176 -7.24 -16.15 -18.06
CA GLY A 176 -6.29 -17.20 -17.68
C GLY A 176 -6.40 -17.61 -16.21
N PRO A 177 -6.39 -16.64 -15.27
CA PRO A 177 -6.57 -16.93 -13.85
C PRO A 177 -7.92 -17.57 -13.51
N ASP A 178 -9.02 -17.19 -14.15
CA ASP A 178 -10.35 -17.77 -13.88
C ASP A 178 -10.42 -19.24 -14.33
N ARG A 179 -9.83 -19.54 -15.49
CA ARG A 179 -9.73 -20.94 -15.98
C ARG A 179 -8.83 -21.80 -15.09
N LEU A 180 -7.74 -21.24 -14.58
CA LEU A 180 -6.87 -21.93 -13.62
C LEU A 180 -7.56 -22.12 -12.26
N TYR A 181 -8.29 -21.10 -11.78
CA TYR A 181 -9.09 -21.17 -10.58
C TYR A 181 -10.11 -22.31 -10.66
N ALA A 182 -10.83 -22.43 -11.79
CA ALA A 182 -11.81 -23.49 -12.00
C ALA A 182 -11.21 -24.90 -11.87
N LYS A 183 -9.99 -25.12 -12.38
CA LYS A 183 -9.27 -26.40 -12.26
C LYS A 183 -8.77 -26.66 -10.83
N LEU A 184 -8.43 -25.61 -10.09
CA LEU A 184 -7.93 -25.68 -8.71
C LEU A 184 -9.02 -25.60 -7.66
N GLN A 185 -10.29 -25.42 -8.06
CA GLN A 185 -11.43 -25.32 -7.17
C GLN A 185 -11.43 -26.41 -6.07
N PRO A 186 -11.14 -27.70 -6.36
CA PRO A 186 -11.11 -28.73 -5.32
C PRO A 186 -10.07 -28.45 -4.22
N SER A 187 -8.85 -28.06 -4.59
CA SER A 187 -7.78 -27.71 -3.65
C SER A 187 -8.01 -26.38 -2.94
N ILE A 188 -8.77 -25.46 -3.56
CA ILE A 188 -9.16 -24.20 -2.92
C ILE A 188 -10.27 -24.47 -1.89
N GLN A 189 -11.27 -25.26 -2.24
CA GLN A 189 -12.39 -25.63 -1.35
C GLN A 189 -11.94 -26.50 -0.18
N SER A 190 -10.95 -27.38 -0.38
CA SER A 190 -10.38 -28.17 0.71
C SER A 190 -9.49 -27.35 1.65
N GLY A 191 -9.24 -26.07 1.34
CA GLY A 191 -8.33 -25.20 2.09
C GLY A 191 -6.84 -25.50 1.83
N GLU A 192 -6.51 -26.39 0.88
CA GLU A 192 -5.12 -26.68 0.54
C GLU A 192 -4.43 -25.45 -0.10
N ILE A 193 -5.17 -24.68 -0.89
CA ILE A 193 -4.68 -23.48 -1.58
C ILE A 193 -5.53 -22.27 -1.18
N LYS A 194 -4.86 -21.21 -0.71
CA LYS A 194 -5.44 -19.88 -0.58
C LYS A 194 -5.15 -19.09 -1.86
N TRP A 195 -6.19 -18.86 -2.64
CA TRP A 195 -6.12 -18.04 -3.84
C TRP A 195 -5.97 -16.56 -3.46
N LEU A 196 -4.85 -15.94 -3.81
CA LEU A 196 -4.66 -14.50 -3.70
C LEU A 196 -5.24 -13.81 -4.93
N GLU A 197 -5.70 -12.58 -4.77
CA GLU A 197 -6.30 -11.83 -5.87
C GLU A 197 -5.34 -11.76 -7.10
N PRO A 198 -5.76 -12.26 -8.27
CA PRO A 198 -4.90 -12.34 -9.44
C PRO A 198 -4.67 -10.96 -10.08
N LEU A 199 -3.48 -10.76 -10.62
CA LEU A 199 -3.10 -9.53 -11.28
C LEU A 199 -3.33 -9.65 -12.79
N THR A 200 -4.40 -9.02 -13.26
CA THR A 200 -4.80 -8.97 -14.67
C THR A 200 -5.17 -7.54 -15.10
N GLY A 201 -5.24 -7.31 -16.42
CA GLY A 201 -5.55 -5.98 -16.95
C GLY A 201 -4.56 -4.94 -16.44
N SER A 202 -5.00 -3.72 -16.11
CA SER A 202 -4.12 -2.65 -15.61
C SER A 202 -3.38 -2.96 -14.31
N ARG A 203 -3.86 -3.94 -13.52
CA ARG A 203 -3.21 -4.42 -12.29
C ARG A 203 -2.02 -5.33 -12.55
N ALA A 204 -1.80 -5.74 -13.81
CA ALA A 204 -0.63 -6.48 -14.22
C ALA A 204 0.45 -5.57 -14.84
N SER A 205 0.43 -4.26 -14.53
CA SER A 205 1.44 -3.31 -14.98
C SER A 205 2.71 -3.46 -14.15
N ALA A 206 3.85 -3.08 -14.72
CA ALA A 206 5.13 -3.21 -14.02
C ALA A 206 5.13 -2.48 -12.66
N SER A 207 4.56 -1.27 -12.59
CA SER A 207 4.46 -0.50 -11.35
C SER A 207 3.55 -1.17 -10.31
N PHE A 208 2.35 -1.59 -10.73
CA PHE A 208 1.38 -2.20 -9.81
C PHE A 208 1.89 -3.54 -9.28
N VAL A 209 2.52 -4.37 -10.11
CA VAL A 209 3.11 -5.64 -9.66
C VAL A 209 4.21 -5.39 -8.62
N LYS A 210 5.10 -4.42 -8.85
CA LYS A 210 6.14 -4.06 -7.85
C LYS A 210 5.49 -3.61 -6.53
N GLU A 211 4.51 -2.72 -6.59
CA GLU A 211 3.79 -2.23 -5.40
C GLU A 211 3.09 -3.36 -4.64
N ARG A 212 2.38 -4.24 -5.36
CA ARG A 212 1.68 -5.41 -4.79
C ARG A 212 2.63 -6.42 -4.15
N LEU A 213 3.83 -6.60 -4.70
CA LEU A 213 4.86 -7.46 -4.12
C LEU A 213 5.50 -6.84 -2.86
N ARG A 214 5.59 -5.51 -2.77
CA ARG A 214 6.14 -4.79 -1.60
C ARG A 214 5.17 -4.71 -0.43
N HIS A 215 3.89 -4.48 -0.70
CA HIS A 215 2.91 -4.09 0.32
C HIS A 215 1.79 -5.11 0.55
N GLY A 216 1.53 -6.02 -0.40
CA GLY A 216 0.49 -7.03 -0.24
C GLY A 216 0.97 -8.32 0.44
N PRO A 217 0.07 -9.26 0.75
CA PRO A 217 0.44 -10.52 1.39
C PRO A 217 1.42 -11.30 0.51
N THR A 218 2.49 -11.78 1.14
CA THR A 218 3.58 -12.50 0.47
C THR A 218 3.08 -13.89 0.01
N PRO A 219 3.16 -14.21 -1.29
CA PRO A 219 2.77 -15.51 -1.79
C PRO A 219 3.78 -16.60 -1.37
N HIS A 220 3.30 -17.83 -1.20
CA HIS A 220 4.14 -19.02 -1.15
C HIS A 220 4.55 -19.47 -2.57
N ILE A 221 3.63 -19.27 -3.53
CA ILE A 221 3.79 -19.58 -4.95
C ILE A 221 3.40 -18.37 -5.80
N LEU A 222 4.26 -17.96 -6.74
CA LEU A 222 3.97 -16.94 -7.76
C LEU A 222 3.87 -17.61 -9.13
N HIS A 223 2.72 -17.50 -9.80
CA HIS A 223 2.48 -18.08 -11.12
C HIS A 223 2.30 -16.96 -12.15
N PHE A 224 3.28 -16.80 -13.03
CA PHE A 224 3.23 -15.86 -14.14
C PHE A 224 2.75 -16.56 -15.42
N ILE A 225 1.71 -16.04 -16.06
CA ILE A 225 1.18 -16.52 -17.34
C ILE A 225 1.40 -15.41 -18.37
N GLY A 226 2.32 -15.60 -19.31
CA GLY A 226 2.63 -14.54 -20.26
C GLY A 226 3.80 -14.80 -21.20
N HIS A 227 4.48 -13.72 -21.58
CA HIS A 227 5.58 -13.74 -22.55
C HIS A 227 6.86 -13.24 -21.87
N GLY A 228 7.98 -13.89 -22.19
CA GLY A 228 9.32 -13.41 -21.88
C GLY A 228 10.07 -13.13 -23.18
N GLU A 229 10.88 -12.07 -23.20
CA GLU A 229 11.69 -11.71 -24.35
C GLU A 229 13.07 -11.22 -23.89
N LEU A 230 14.10 -11.48 -24.70
CA LEU A 230 15.42 -10.88 -24.55
C LEU A 230 15.46 -9.60 -25.39
N ALA A 231 15.37 -8.45 -24.74
CA ALA A 231 15.38 -7.13 -25.40
C ALA A 231 16.61 -6.33 -24.94
N GLU A 232 17.42 -5.84 -25.87
CA GLU A 232 18.61 -5.00 -25.59
C GLU A 232 19.52 -5.59 -24.48
N GLU A 233 19.88 -6.88 -24.61
CA GLU A 233 20.68 -7.63 -23.64
C GLU A 233 20.06 -7.80 -22.23
N SER A 234 18.82 -7.35 -22.03
CA SER A 234 18.07 -7.48 -20.80
C SER A 234 16.91 -8.45 -20.97
N LEU A 235 16.79 -9.37 -20.02
CA LEU A 235 15.68 -10.30 -20.00
C LEU A 235 14.44 -9.64 -19.39
N CYS A 236 13.32 -9.66 -20.11
CA CYS A 236 12.11 -8.92 -19.76
C CYS A 236 10.87 -9.81 -19.81
N LEU A 237 9.94 -9.58 -18.86
CA LEU A 237 8.59 -10.12 -18.86
C LEU A 237 7.64 -9.07 -19.39
N ARG A 238 6.73 -9.46 -20.29
CA ARG A 238 5.73 -8.56 -20.86
C ARG A 238 4.65 -8.28 -19.83
N MET A 239 4.44 -7.01 -19.53
CA MET A 239 3.45 -6.49 -18.59
C MET A 239 2.30 -5.78 -19.31
N SER A 240 1.20 -5.55 -18.61
CA SER A 240 0.10 -4.75 -19.14
C SER A 240 0.49 -3.27 -19.16
N SER A 241 -0.05 -2.51 -20.09
CA SER A 241 0.14 -1.06 -20.15
C SER A 241 -1.18 -0.32 -20.07
N THR A 242 -1.16 0.83 -19.41
CA THR A 242 -2.27 1.78 -19.34
C THR A 242 -2.38 2.66 -20.59
N GLU A 243 -1.33 2.71 -21.43
CA GLU A 243 -1.21 3.61 -22.59
C GLU A 243 -1.33 2.87 -23.94
N GLY A 244 -1.61 1.57 -23.94
CA GLY A 244 -1.82 0.76 -25.14
C GLY A 244 -0.55 0.14 -25.77
N ALA A 245 0.65 0.65 -25.48
CA ALA A 245 1.93 0.06 -25.91
C ALA A 245 2.47 -0.96 -24.87
N PRO A 246 3.06 -2.11 -25.25
CA PRO A 246 3.49 -3.14 -24.28
C PRO A 246 4.50 -2.60 -23.25
N SER A 247 4.22 -2.81 -21.97
CA SER A 247 5.14 -2.50 -20.86
C SER A 247 6.04 -3.72 -20.60
N TRP A 248 7.28 -3.50 -20.15
CA TRP A 248 8.26 -4.56 -19.90
C TRP A 248 8.80 -4.46 -18.47
N LEU A 249 8.87 -5.59 -17.78
CA LEU A 249 9.49 -5.73 -16.47
C LEU A 249 10.77 -6.55 -16.58
N LYS A 250 11.92 -5.94 -16.32
CA LYS A 250 13.20 -6.66 -16.34
C LYS A 250 13.20 -7.75 -15.25
N VAL A 251 13.64 -8.96 -15.59
CA VAL A 251 13.66 -10.09 -14.64
C VAL A 251 14.57 -9.80 -13.44
N ARG A 252 15.66 -9.04 -13.63
CA ARG A 252 16.52 -8.58 -12.53
C ARG A 252 15.80 -7.63 -11.56
N GLU A 253 14.92 -6.78 -12.08
CA GLU A 253 14.10 -5.91 -11.22
C GLU A 253 13.07 -6.73 -10.46
N LEU A 254 12.37 -7.66 -11.13
CA LEU A 254 11.47 -8.60 -10.46
C LEU A 254 12.20 -9.40 -9.37
N ALA A 255 13.39 -9.90 -9.65
CA ALA A 255 14.22 -10.61 -8.69
C ALA A 255 14.59 -9.72 -7.48
N SER A 256 14.89 -8.44 -7.71
CA SER A 256 15.15 -7.48 -6.63
C SER A 256 13.93 -7.25 -5.75
N GLU A 257 12.72 -7.17 -6.33
CA GLU A 257 11.47 -7.03 -5.56
C GLU A 257 11.15 -8.30 -4.76
N LEU A 258 11.46 -9.47 -5.30
CA LEU A 258 11.21 -10.76 -4.65
C LEU A 258 12.29 -11.16 -3.64
N SER A 259 13.47 -10.54 -3.70
CA SER A 259 14.61 -10.83 -2.83
C SER A 259 14.26 -10.85 -1.33
N PRO A 260 13.48 -9.89 -0.78
CA PRO A 260 13.05 -9.94 0.62
C PRO A 260 12.08 -11.08 0.95
N ALA A 261 11.34 -11.58 -0.06
CA ALA A 261 10.33 -12.63 0.11
C ALA A 261 10.91 -14.05 0.06
N PHE A 262 12.00 -14.27 -0.67
CA PHE A 262 12.66 -15.57 -0.80
C PHE A 262 13.09 -16.22 0.54
N PRO A 263 13.76 -15.52 1.48
CA PRO A 263 14.10 -16.13 2.77
C PRO A 263 12.86 -16.30 3.68
N ARG A 264 11.75 -15.61 3.39
CA ARG A 264 10.52 -15.63 4.18
C ARG A 264 9.58 -16.74 3.71
N ASP A 265 8.64 -16.41 2.81
CA ASP A 265 7.52 -17.26 2.46
C ASP A 265 7.55 -17.78 1.02
N LEU A 266 8.06 -17.00 0.05
CA LEU A 266 8.04 -17.38 -1.36
C LEU A 266 9.03 -18.53 -1.59
N ARG A 267 8.55 -19.64 -2.16
CA ARG A 267 9.37 -20.83 -2.45
C ARG A 267 9.35 -21.22 -3.92
N LEU A 268 8.20 -21.12 -4.58
CA LEU A 268 8.03 -21.55 -5.96
C LEU A 268 7.63 -20.39 -6.87
N ILE A 269 8.27 -20.29 -8.03
CA ILE A 269 7.80 -19.47 -9.15
C ILE A 269 7.45 -20.40 -10.31
N VAL A 270 6.31 -20.18 -10.97
CA VAL A 270 5.91 -20.89 -12.19
C VAL A 270 5.84 -19.88 -13.33
N LEU A 271 6.61 -20.11 -14.39
CA LEU A 271 6.67 -19.29 -15.59
C LEU A 271 5.99 -20.04 -16.74
N GLU A 272 4.70 -19.79 -16.93
CA GLU A 272 3.87 -20.41 -17.95
C GLU A 272 3.84 -19.54 -19.21
N PRO A 273 4.28 -20.07 -20.38
CA PRO A 273 4.11 -19.36 -21.64
C PRO A 273 2.64 -19.37 -22.05
N ARG A 274 2.15 -18.23 -22.53
CA ARG A 274 0.85 -18.21 -23.24
C ARG A 274 0.95 -19.03 -24.54
N GLU A 275 -0.17 -19.62 -24.96
CA GLU A 275 -0.29 -20.24 -26.28
C GLU A 275 0.18 -19.28 -27.40
N GLY A 276 1.17 -19.72 -28.19
CA GLY A 276 1.82 -18.90 -29.24
C GLY A 276 2.99 -18.00 -28.78
N ALA A 277 3.36 -18.00 -27.50
CA ALA A 277 4.51 -17.25 -26.98
C ALA A 277 5.87 -17.89 -27.35
N ASN A 278 6.96 -17.12 -27.38
CA ASN A 278 8.31 -17.70 -27.40
C ASN A 278 8.73 -18.09 -25.95
N PRO A 279 9.08 -19.37 -25.67
CA PRO A 279 9.50 -19.86 -24.35
C PRO A 279 10.91 -19.40 -23.92
N ASP A 280 11.80 -19.06 -24.85
CA ASP A 280 13.25 -18.91 -24.60
C ASP A 280 13.55 -17.83 -23.56
N GLY A 281 12.76 -16.74 -23.58
CA GLY A 281 12.85 -15.66 -22.62
C GLY A 281 12.41 -16.07 -21.20
N LEU A 282 11.44 -16.98 -21.08
CA LEU A 282 11.00 -17.48 -19.77
C LEU A 282 11.97 -18.53 -19.19
N MET A 283 12.54 -19.38 -20.06
CA MET A 283 13.56 -20.36 -19.64
C MET A 283 14.80 -19.66 -19.06
N SER A 284 15.29 -18.61 -19.73
CA SER A 284 16.41 -17.81 -19.23
C SER A 284 16.07 -17.08 -17.93
N ALA A 285 14.78 -16.77 -17.71
CA ALA A 285 14.32 -16.07 -16.51
C ALA A 285 14.32 -17.00 -15.31
N ALA A 286 14.00 -18.27 -15.52
CA ALA A 286 13.97 -19.29 -14.48
C ALA A 286 15.33 -19.43 -13.79
N GLU A 287 16.40 -19.57 -14.57
CA GLU A 287 17.75 -19.70 -14.01
C GLU A 287 18.16 -18.46 -13.21
N LEU A 288 17.90 -17.26 -13.75
CA LEU A 288 18.22 -16.00 -13.08
C LEU A 288 17.46 -15.85 -11.75
N LEU A 289 16.18 -16.24 -11.71
CA LEU A 289 15.36 -16.18 -10.49
C LEU A 289 15.84 -17.17 -9.42
N VAL A 290 16.25 -18.38 -9.81
CA VAL A 290 16.86 -19.36 -8.89
C VAL A 290 18.20 -18.84 -8.33
N GLN A 291 19.06 -18.30 -9.20
CA GLN A 291 20.32 -17.67 -8.77
C GLN A 291 20.08 -16.51 -7.80
N SER A 292 19.02 -15.73 -8.04
CA SER A 292 18.65 -14.56 -7.24
C SER A 292 17.99 -14.89 -5.90
N GLY A 293 17.54 -16.13 -5.67
CA GLY A 293 17.05 -16.56 -4.35
C GLY A 293 15.85 -17.50 -4.35
N ALA A 294 15.16 -17.71 -5.47
CA ALA A 294 14.04 -18.65 -5.51
C ALA A 294 14.50 -20.08 -5.20
N ALA A 295 13.74 -20.82 -4.37
CA ALA A 295 14.06 -22.21 -4.05
C ALA A 295 13.85 -23.12 -5.26
N ALA A 296 12.76 -22.90 -6.00
CA ALA A 296 12.46 -23.59 -7.23
C ALA A 296 11.76 -22.67 -8.24
N VAL A 297 12.02 -22.91 -9.53
CA VAL A 297 11.26 -22.31 -10.62
C VAL A 297 10.85 -23.38 -11.63
N VAL A 298 9.57 -23.43 -11.99
CA VAL A 298 9.09 -24.25 -13.11
C VAL A 298 8.95 -23.36 -14.34
N ALA A 299 9.54 -23.76 -15.46
CA ALA A 299 9.42 -23.08 -16.75
C ALA A 299 9.23 -24.09 -17.87
N TYR A 300 8.91 -23.64 -19.07
CA TYR A 300 8.60 -24.51 -20.21
C TYR A 300 9.66 -24.38 -21.30
N LEU A 301 10.11 -25.51 -21.86
CA LEU A 301 11.07 -25.55 -22.96
C LEU A 301 10.45 -25.10 -24.30
N TRP A 302 9.17 -25.40 -24.49
CA TRP A 302 8.38 -24.97 -25.65
C TRP A 302 6.93 -24.63 -25.27
N PRO A 303 6.21 -23.85 -26.11
CA PRO A 303 4.81 -23.55 -25.85
C PRO A 303 3.99 -24.83 -25.84
N VAL A 304 3.07 -24.91 -24.90
CA VAL A 304 2.08 -26.00 -24.81
C VAL A 304 0.68 -25.41 -24.96
N LYS A 305 -0.27 -26.24 -25.39
CA LYS A 305 -1.68 -25.89 -25.45
C LYS A 305 -2.17 -25.42 -24.07
N ALA A 306 -3.04 -24.42 -24.06
CA ALA A 306 -3.49 -23.80 -22.81
C ALA A 306 -4.17 -24.81 -21.85
N ASP A 307 -4.89 -25.80 -22.38
CA ASP A 307 -5.50 -26.86 -21.55
C ASP A 307 -4.47 -27.80 -20.92
N VAL A 308 -3.38 -28.10 -21.63
CA VAL A 308 -2.28 -28.94 -21.14
C VAL A 308 -1.48 -28.21 -20.06
N ALA A 309 -1.16 -26.93 -20.27
CA ALA A 309 -0.52 -26.08 -19.24
C ALA A 309 -1.36 -26.02 -17.96
N ARG A 310 -2.68 -25.78 -18.09
CA ARG A 310 -3.60 -25.72 -16.95
C ARG A 310 -3.69 -27.06 -16.21
N HIS A 311 -3.76 -28.17 -16.94
CA HIS A 311 -3.80 -29.50 -16.33
C HIS A 311 -2.49 -29.83 -15.62
N CYS A 312 -1.36 -29.48 -16.23
CA CYS A 312 -0.04 -29.58 -15.61
C CYS A 312 0.04 -28.78 -14.30
N ALA A 313 -0.38 -27.50 -14.32
CA ALA A 313 -0.41 -26.66 -13.12
C ALA A 313 -1.34 -27.22 -12.03
N MET A 314 -2.52 -27.72 -12.42
CA MET A 314 -3.46 -28.38 -11.51
C MET A 314 -2.82 -29.61 -10.83
N ALA A 315 -2.25 -30.53 -11.62
CA ALA A 315 -1.63 -31.74 -11.10
C ALA A 315 -0.42 -31.43 -10.21
N LEU A 316 0.41 -30.46 -10.61
CA LEU A 316 1.55 -29.95 -9.84
C LEU A 316 1.10 -29.42 -8.47
N TYR A 317 0.14 -28.48 -8.44
CA TYR A 317 -0.29 -27.87 -7.19
C TYR A 317 -1.06 -28.84 -6.30
N ARG A 318 -1.87 -29.72 -6.87
CA ARG A 318 -2.56 -30.76 -6.11
C ARG A 318 -1.58 -31.68 -5.39
N SER A 319 -0.55 -32.17 -6.10
CA SER A 319 0.47 -33.03 -5.49
C SER A 319 1.32 -32.28 -4.46
N LEU A 320 1.69 -31.02 -4.76
CA LEU A 320 2.51 -30.19 -3.88
C LEU A 320 1.82 -29.78 -2.58
N THR A 321 0.49 -29.66 -2.58
CA THR A 321 -0.29 -29.09 -1.47
C THR A 321 -1.26 -30.08 -0.81
N LEU A 322 -1.23 -31.35 -1.22
CA LEU A 322 -2.17 -32.39 -0.81
C LEU A 322 -2.32 -32.49 0.71
N ALA A 323 -3.57 -32.52 1.18
CA ALA A 323 -3.91 -32.73 2.58
C ALA A 323 -3.38 -34.07 3.11
N GLY A 324 -2.89 -34.07 4.36
CA GLY A 324 -2.34 -35.27 5.02
C GLY A 324 -0.89 -35.57 4.67
N THR A 325 -0.27 -34.84 3.74
CA THR A 325 1.19 -34.90 3.53
C THR A 325 1.91 -34.06 4.58
N ALA A 326 3.05 -34.56 5.07
CA ALA A 326 3.88 -33.82 6.02
C ALA A 326 4.81 -32.79 5.33
N LYS A 327 5.03 -32.93 4.02
CA LYS A 327 5.93 -32.08 3.24
C LYS A 327 5.38 -31.87 1.83
N GLY A 328 5.62 -30.69 1.27
CA GLY A 328 5.36 -30.37 -0.13
C GLY A 328 6.62 -30.51 -0.97
N ASP A 329 6.73 -31.59 -1.73
CA ASP A 329 7.86 -31.88 -2.62
C ASP A 329 7.56 -31.46 -4.06
N VAL A 330 8.30 -30.48 -4.58
CA VAL A 330 8.05 -29.94 -5.92
C VAL A 330 8.53 -30.87 -7.03
N ALA A 331 9.54 -31.70 -6.79
CA ALA A 331 10.03 -32.64 -7.79
C ALA A 331 9.04 -33.79 -7.98
N ARG A 332 8.43 -34.26 -6.89
CA ARG A 332 7.25 -35.14 -6.93
C ARG A 332 6.08 -34.48 -7.65
N GLY A 333 5.76 -33.24 -7.30
CA GLY A 333 4.65 -32.52 -7.91
C GLY A 333 4.78 -32.41 -9.42
N LEU A 334 6.00 -32.14 -9.93
CA LEU A 334 6.22 -32.11 -11.37
C LEU A 334 6.20 -33.50 -12.00
N HIS A 335 6.74 -34.53 -11.34
CA HIS A 335 6.61 -35.92 -11.78
C HIS A 335 5.12 -36.32 -11.96
N ASP A 336 4.28 -36.04 -10.97
CA ASP A 336 2.84 -36.34 -11.02
C ASP A 336 2.15 -35.56 -12.14
N ALA A 337 2.56 -34.30 -12.36
CA ALA A 337 2.04 -33.49 -13.46
C ALA A 337 2.36 -34.06 -14.84
N ARG A 338 3.61 -34.49 -15.06
CA ARG A 338 4.01 -35.12 -16.34
C ARG A 338 3.25 -36.43 -16.57
N SER A 339 3.18 -37.28 -15.54
CA SER A 339 2.45 -38.56 -15.63
C SER A 339 0.98 -38.33 -15.95
N SER A 340 0.33 -37.37 -15.27
CA SER A 340 -1.06 -37.03 -15.53
C SER A 340 -1.32 -36.45 -16.92
N VAL A 341 -0.37 -35.68 -17.49
CA VAL A 341 -0.49 -35.21 -18.87
C VAL A 341 -0.37 -36.36 -19.86
N LEU A 342 0.56 -37.29 -19.66
CA LEU A 342 0.70 -38.46 -20.53
C LEU A 342 -0.56 -39.35 -20.50
N GLU A 343 -1.18 -39.50 -19.33
CA GLU A 343 -2.41 -40.28 -19.16
C GLU A 343 -3.63 -39.61 -19.82
N GLU A 344 -3.84 -38.31 -19.58
CA GLU A 344 -5.04 -37.60 -20.01
C GLU A 344 -4.99 -37.14 -21.48
N PHE A 345 -3.80 -36.78 -21.98
CA PHE A 345 -3.62 -36.18 -23.30
C PHE A 345 -2.97 -37.14 -24.29
N ASN A 346 -3.40 -38.40 -24.29
CA ASN A 346 -3.04 -39.40 -25.31
C ASN A 346 -1.51 -39.56 -25.48
N GLU A 347 -0.80 -39.62 -24.36
CA GLU A 347 0.67 -39.57 -24.31
C GLU A 347 1.22 -38.33 -25.04
N SER A 348 0.78 -37.10 -24.76
CA SER A 348 1.33 -35.91 -25.44
C SER A 348 2.78 -35.62 -25.02
N ALA A 349 3.65 -35.27 -25.98
CA ALA A 349 5.02 -34.84 -25.70
C ALA A 349 5.12 -33.49 -24.98
N GLU A 350 4.03 -32.74 -24.93
CA GLU A 350 3.90 -31.52 -24.13
C GLU A 350 4.17 -31.77 -22.63
N ALA A 351 4.02 -33.02 -22.17
CA ALA A 351 4.41 -33.46 -20.82
C ALA A 351 5.90 -33.19 -20.48
N PHE A 352 6.79 -33.11 -21.47
CA PHE A 352 8.23 -32.91 -21.26
C PHE A 352 8.68 -31.46 -21.43
N SER A 353 7.76 -30.56 -21.78
CA SER A 353 8.05 -29.13 -21.82
C SER A 353 8.29 -28.51 -20.44
N PRO A 354 7.46 -28.77 -19.40
CA PRO A 354 7.67 -28.18 -18.09
C PRO A 354 8.91 -28.80 -17.41
N VAL A 355 9.83 -27.94 -17.00
CA VAL A 355 11.11 -28.28 -16.38
C VAL A 355 11.26 -27.57 -15.04
N LEU A 356 11.80 -28.27 -14.05
CA LEU A 356 12.03 -27.77 -12.71
C LEU A 356 13.48 -27.32 -12.56
N TYR A 357 13.71 -26.04 -12.32
CA TYR A 357 15.01 -25.51 -11.87
C TYR A 357 15.03 -25.49 -10.34
N LEU A 358 16.01 -26.16 -9.74
CA LEU A 358 16.07 -26.36 -8.29
C LEU A 358 17.37 -25.81 -7.68
N ARG A 359 17.20 -24.96 -6.66
CA ARG A 359 18.29 -24.44 -5.83
C ARG A 359 18.70 -25.46 -4.78
N GLY A 360 19.96 -25.89 -4.82
CA GLY A 360 20.46 -26.90 -3.90
C GLY A 360 19.82 -28.28 -4.10
N CYS A 361 20.00 -29.15 -3.12
CA CYS A 361 19.72 -30.59 -3.23
C CYS A 361 18.50 -31.09 -2.45
N ASP A 362 17.61 -30.19 -2.01
CA ASP A 362 16.35 -30.54 -1.35
C ASP A 362 15.16 -30.01 -2.17
N SER A 363 14.27 -30.91 -2.60
CA SER A 363 13.06 -30.57 -3.35
C SER A 363 11.84 -30.31 -2.45
N ASN A 364 11.97 -30.46 -1.12
CA ASN A 364 10.92 -30.14 -0.18
C ASN A 364 10.81 -28.62 0.00
N LEU A 365 9.79 -28.01 -0.60
CA LEU A 365 9.56 -26.57 -0.47
C LEU A 365 8.80 -26.21 0.79
N PHE A 366 7.87 -27.08 1.23
CA PHE A 366 6.97 -26.81 2.34
C PHE A 366 7.02 -27.90 3.41
N ASP A 367 6.85 -27.49 4.66
CA ASP A 367 6.68 -28.36 5.83
C ASP A 367 5.28 -28.14 6.41
N PHE A 368 4.49 -29.21 6.39
CA PHE A 368 3.09 -29.24 6.78
C PHE A 368 2.86 -30.01 8.09
N ARG A 369 3.90 -30.38 8.84
CA ARG A 369 3.76 -31.17 10.10
C ARG A 369 2.86 -30.51 11.14
N ARG A 370 2.71 -29.18 11.10
CA ARG A 370 1.82 -28.41 11.99
C ARG A 370 0.64 -27.78 11.23
N ARG A 371 0.34 -28.27 10.03
CA ARG A 371 -0.70 -27.73 9.18
C ARG A 371 -2.08 -28.12 9.69
N THR A 372 -2.94 -27.13 9.87
CA THR A 372 -4.36 -27.32 10.17
C THR A 372 -5.16 -26.72 9.01
N LEU A 373 -5.98 -27.53 8.36
CA LEU A 373 -6.82 -27.10 7.24
C LEU A 373 -8.25 -26.94 7.73
N GLU A 374 -8.80 -25.73 7.58
CA GLU A 374 -10.24 -25.51 7.69
C GLU A 374 -10.87 -25.81 6.32
N ALA A 375 -11.84 -26.73 6.27
CA ALA A 375 -12.58 -26.98 5.04
C ALA A 375 -13.41 -25.74 4.69
N ALA A 376 -13.34 -25.26 3.45
CA ALA A 376 -14.29 -24.26 2.98
C ALA A 376 -15.71 -24.87 2.98
N PRO A 377 -16.78 -24.08 3.20
CA PRO A 377 -18.13 -24.59 3.11
C PRO A 377 -18.39 -25.19 1.71
N LEU A 378 -18.88 -26.42 1.66
CA LEU A 378 -19.32 -27.04 0.39
C LEU A 378 -20.53 -26.26 -0.17
N PRO A 379 -20.53 -25.92 -1.47
CA PRO A 379 -21.77 -25.59 -2.16
C PRO A 379 -22.67 -26.84 -2.18
N ALA A 380 -23.94 -26.70 -1.82
CA ALA A 380 -24.88 -27.81 -1.84
C ALA A 380 -24.95 -28.45 -3.24
N ALA A 381 -24.68 -29.77 -3.28
CA ALA A 381 -24.83 -30.59 -4.46
C ALA A 381 -26.30 -30.58 -4.91
N ARG A 382 -26.54 -30.22 -6.18
CA ARG A 382 -27.80 -30.50 -6.87
C ARG A 382 -27.93 -32.02 -6.99
N ALA A 383 -28.95 -32.58 -6.35
CA ALA A 383 -29.42 -33.93 -6.65
C ALA A 383 -30.32 -33.87 -7.89
N ASP A 384 -29.90 -34.56 -8.96
CA ASP A 384 -30.77 -34.87 -10.09
C ASP A 384 -31.76 -35.97 -9.71
N SER A 385 -33.05 -35.72 -9.94
CA SER A 385 -33.84 -36.39 -10.99
C SER A 385 -35.33 -36.43 -10.62
N THR A 386 -36.13 -35.73 -11.42
CA THR A 386 -37.36 -36.31 -12.00
C THR A 386 -37.57 -35.66 -13.36
N THR A 387 -37.48 -36.49 -14.39
CA THR A 387 -37.93 -36.27 -15.76
C THR A 387 -39.36 -35.73 -15.79
N GLU A 388 -39.55 -34.53 -16.33
CA GLU A 388 -40.81 -34.13 -16.98
C GLU A 388 -40.52 -33.09 -18.08
N THR A 389 -40.73 -33.53 -19.31
CA THR A 389 -41.21 -32.82 -20.51
C THR A 389 -40.85 -31.34 -20.74
N VAL A 390 -40.14 -31.11 -21.84
CA VAL A 390 -39.96 -29.84 -22.55
C VAL A 390 -41.30 -29.09 -22.70
N SER A 391 -41.40 -27.89 -22.12
CA SER A 391 -42.36 -26.85 -22.53
C SER A 391 -42.03 -25.48 -21.88
N SER A 392 -41.60 -24.53 -22.72
CA SER A 392 -41.60 -23.05 -22.53
C SER A 392 -40.86 -22.44 -21.33
N LEU A 393 -39.61 -22.00 -21.54
CA LEU A 393 -38.97 -20.96 -20.74
C LEU A 393 -39.57 -19.59 -21.12
N ALA A 394 -40.46 -19.09 -20.28
CA ALA A 394 -40.81 -17.67 -20.27
C ALA A 394 -39.66 -16.88 -19.62
N THR A 395 -39.12 -15.91 -20.34
CA THR A 395 -38.24 -14.84 -19.88
C THR A 395 -38.90 -14.05 -18.75
N ALA A 396 -38.60 -14.39 -17.50
CA ALA A 396 -39.09 -13.65 -16.34
C ALA A 396 -38.22 -12.41 -16.09
N SER A 397 -38.71 -11.23 -16.46
CA SER A 397 -38.12 -9.95 -16.06
C SER A 397 -38.43 -9.63 -14.60
N LEU A 398 -37.55 -8.89 -13.93
CA LEU A 398 -37.66 -8.51 -12.51
C LEU A 398 -37.87 -6.99 -12.38
N ASP A 399 -38.71 -6.55 -11.43
CA ASP A 399 -38.91 -5.13 -11.14
C ASP A 399 -37.92 -4.65 -10.07
N LEU A 400 -37.03 -3.73 -10.43
CA LEU A 400 -36.11 -3.06 -9.52
C LEU A 400 -36.42 -1.57 -9.38
N TRP A 401 -36.08 -1.01 -8.23
CA TRP A 401 -36.21 0.41 -7.93
C TRP A 401 -34.83 1.03 -7.72
N LEU A 402 -34.46 1.99 -8.57
CA LEU A 402 -33.26 2.81 -8.40
C LEU A 402 -33.64 4.11 -7.70
N SER A 403 -33.03 4.37 -6.55
CA SER A 403 -33.17 5.66 -5.86
C SER A 403 -32.01 6.58 -6.24
N VAL A 404 -32.30 7.78 -6.75
CA VAL A 404 -31.28 8.81 -7.07
C VAL A 404 -31.62 10.17 -6.44
N PRO A 405 -30.62 10.95 -6.02
CA PRO A 405 -30.83 12.34 -5.57
C PRO A 405 -31.48 13.21 -6.66
N VAL A 406 -32.39 14.11 -6.29
CA VAL A 406 -33.08 15.01 -7.23
C VAL A 406 -32.08 15.99 -7.87
N PRO A 407 -31.83 15.95 -9.19
CA PRO A 407 -31.02 16.97 -9.84
C PRO A 407 -31.86 18.25 -10.04
N ALA A 408 -31.21 19.43 -9.97
CA ALA A 408 -31.89 20.74 -10.06
C ALA A 408 -32.55 21.02 -11.43
N ALA A 409 -32.25 20.26 -12.47
CA ALA A 409 -32.88 20.35 -13.79
C ALA A 409 -32.89 18.96 -14.45
N PHE A 410 -34.01 18.23 -14.40
CA PHE A 410 -34.04 16.86 -14.94
C PHE A 410 -35.42 16.44 -15.47
N SER A 411 -35.46 15.73 -16.62
CA SER A 411 -36.65 15.05 -17.14
C SER A 411 -36.43 13.53 -17.11
N GLY A 412 -37.41 12.80 -16.56
CA GLY A 412 -37.30 11.36 -16.31
C GLY A 412 -37.05 10.47 -17.53
N GLU A 413 -37.36 10.97 -18.74
CA GLU A 413 -37.16 10.25 -20.01
C GLU A 413 -35.68 9.99 -20.33
N LEU A 414 -34.75 10.83 -19.86
CA LEU A 414 -33.31 10.72 -20.14
C LEU A 414 -32.62 9.56 -19.41
N LEU A 415 -33.18 9.04 -18.30
CA LEU A 415 -32.61 7.88 -17.57
C LEU A 415 -32.79 6.56 -18.32
N THR A 416 -33.80 6.51 -19.19
CA THR A 416 -34.24 5.25 -19.81
C THR A 416 -33.27 4.73 -20.86
N GLY A 417 -32.66 5.63 -21.65
CA GLY A 417 -31.77 5.29 -22.77
C GLY A 417 -30.47 4.57 -22.39
N PRO A 418 -29.69 5.08 -21.41
CA PRO A 418 -28.46 4.40 -20.97
C PRO A 418 -28.73 3.02 -20.37
N LEU A 419 -29.81 2.89 -19.58
CA LEU A 419 -30.20 1.63 -18.93
C LEU A 419 -30.74 0.61 -19.95
N SER A 420 -31.56 1.06 -20.92
CA SER A 420 -32.07 0.19 -21.97
C SER A 420 -30.96 -0.31 -22.90
N THR A 421 -29.98 0.54 -23.21
CA THR A 421 -28.88 0.19 -24.12
C THR A 421 -27.92 -0.82 -23.51
N ARG A 422 -27.60 -0.68 -22.21
CA ARG A 422 -26.58 -1.51 -21.55
C ARG A 422 -27.15 -2.77 -20.89
N TYR A 423 -28.38 -2.70 -20.37
CA TYR A 423 -28.99 -3.79 -19.60
C TYR A 423 -30.28 -4.34 -20.20
N GLU A 424 -30.70 -3.86 -21.37
CA GLU A 424 -31.99 -4.22 -21.98
C GLU A 424 -33.19 -3.91 -21.05
N ALA A 425 -32.98 -2.96 -20.12
CA ALA A 425 -33.97 -2.60 -19.12
C ALA A 425 -35.08 -1.71 -19.71
N ARG A 426 -36.33 -2.00 -19.35
CA ARG A 426 -37.47 -1.10 -19.59
C ARG A 426 -37.70 -0.26 -18.34
N ALA A 427 -37.42 1.03 -18.45
CA ALA A 427 -37.64 1.97 -17.36
C ALA A 427 -39.01 2.64 -17.50
N SER A 428 -39.72 2.81 -16.39
CA SER A 428 -40.96 3.58 -16.31
C SER A 428 -40.69 5.02 -15.88
N ALA A 429 -41.70 5.90 -15.94
CA ALA A 429 -41.55 7.27 -15.47
C ALA A 429 -41.13 7.30 -13.98
N PRO A 430 -40.10 8.09 -13.61
CA PRO A 430 -39.65 8.17 -12.23
C PRO A 430 -40.69 8.88 -11.35
N ALA A 431 -40.85 8.40 -10.12
CA ALA A 431 -41.70 9.01 -9.10
C ALA A 431 -40.84 9.75 -8.07
N LEU A 432 -41.30 10.91 -7.60
CA LEU A 432 -40.66 11.63 -6.49
C LEU A 432 -41.25 11.14 -5.17
N GLN A 433 -40.41 10.59 -4.29
CA GLN A 433 -40.81 10.16 -2.95
C GLN A 433 -39.74 10.60 -1.94
N GLU A 434 -40.16 11.31 -0.89
CA GLU A 434 -39.27 11.78 0.20
C GLU A 434 -38.01 12.54 -0.30
N GLY A 435 -38.16 13.36 -1.36
CA GLY A 435 -37.05 14.12 -1.92
C GLY A 435 -36.07 13.31 -2.77
N ARG A 436 -36.46 12.10 -3.22
CA ARG A 436 -35.67 11.21 -4.08
C ARG A 436 -36.46 10.79 -5.31
N PHE A 437 -35.79 10.65 -6.44
CA PHE A 437 -36.39 10.00 -7.60
C PHE A 437 -36.26 8.50 -7.48
N ILE A 438 -37.38 7.80 -7.53
CA ILE A 438 -37.44 6.35 -7.62
C ILE A 438 -37.76 6.00 -9.08
N LEU A 439 -36.83 5.32 -9.73
CA LEU A 439 -36.99 4.83 -11.10
C LEU A 439 -37.30 3.33 -11.08
N PRO A 440 -38.54 2.92 -11.44
CA PRO A 440 -38.87 1.52 -11.64
C PRO A 440 -38.25 1.05 -12.96
N ILE A 441 -37.48 -0.03 -12.90
CA ILE A 441 -36.90 -0.69 -14.08
C ILE A 441 -37.30 -2.16 -14.11
N GLN A 442 -37.62 -2.64 -15.29
CA GLN A 442 -37.88 -4.04 -15.56
C GLN A 442 -36.72 -4.60 -16.39
N LEU A 443 -35.98 -5.58 -15.86
CA LEU A 443 -34.78 -6.14 -16.52
C LEU A 443 -34.79 -7.67 -16.58
N PRO A 444 -34.16 -8.29 -17.59
CA PRO A 444 -33.95 -9.73 -17.64
C PRO A 444 -33.10 -10.21 -16.45
N ARG A 445 -33.44 -11.36 -15.85
CA ARG A 445 -32.77 -11.88 -14.65
C ARG A 445 -31.26 -12.05 -14.80
N GLU A 446 -30.81 -12.48 -15.98
CA GLU A 446 -29.40 -12.67 -16.33
C GLU A 446 -28.58 -11.37 -16.33
N LYS A 447 -29.22 -10.19 -16.41
CA LYS A 447 -28.55 -8.89 -16.41
C LYS A 447 -28.43 -8.26 -15.02
N ILE A 448 -29.13 -8.80 -14.01
CA ILE A 448 -29.11 -8.26 -12.63
C ILE A 448 -27.70 -8.29 -12.04
N ALA A 449 -27.00 -9.42 -12.16
CA ALA A 449 -25.64 -9.57 -11.64
C ALA A 449 -24.68 -8.51 -12.23
N ARG A 450 -24.86 -8.19 -13.53
CA ARG A 450 -24.07 -7.16 -14.20
C ARG A 450 -24.42 -5.76 -13.72
N LEU A 451 -25.71 -5.46 -13.50
CA LEU A 451 -26.16 -4.18 -12.95
C LEU A 451 -25.57 -3.95 -11.56
N LEU A 452 -25.60 -4.96 -10.69
CA LEU A 452 -25.05 -4.89 -9.34
C LEU A 452 -23.53 -4.71 -9.36
N GLN A 453 -22.81 -5.45 -10.20
CA GLN A 453 -21.36 -5.28 -10.39
C GLN A 453 -21.00 -3.87 -10.90
N ASP A 454 -21.78 -3.34 -11.84
CA ASP A 454 -21.57 -1.98 -12.35
C ASP A 454 -21.90 -0.92 -11.28
N ALA A 455 -22.87 -1.18 -10.38
CA ALA A 455 -23.17 -0.33 -9.23
C ALA A 455 -22.03 -0.37 -8.18
N GLU A 456 -21.51 -1.56 -7.87
CA GLU A 456 -20.41 -1.75 -6.91
C GLU A 456 -19.10 -1.11 -7.37
N SER A 457 -18.83 -1.11 -8.69
CA SER A 457 -17.63 -0.50 -9.28
C SER A 457 -17.76 1.00 -9.56
N GLY A 458 -18.94 1.59 -9.37
CA GLY A 458 -19.23 3.00 -9.76
C GLY A 458 -19.34 3.21 -11.28
N ALA A 459 -19.29 2.14 -12.09
CA ALA A 459 -19.50 2.22 -13.53
C ALA A 459 -20.93 2.64 -13.88
N LEU A 460 -21.90 2.25 -13.05
CA LEU A 460 -23.29 2.64 -13.19
C LEU A 460 -23.50 4.12 -12.83
N ASP A 461 -22.81 4.62 -11.80
CA ASP A 461 -22.80 6.06 -11.47
C ASP A 461 -22.21 6.87 -12.63
N SER A 462 -21.11 6.40 -13.23
CA SER A 462 -20.50 7.04 -14.40
C SER A 462 -21.41 7.05 -15.63
N LEU A 463 -22.18 5.98 -15.83
CA LEU A 463 -23.17 5.86 -16.91
C LEU A 463 -24.31 6.88 -16.72
N LEU A 464 -24.85 6.97 -15.51
CA LEU A 464 -25.96 7.88 -15.20
C LEU A 464 -25.51 9.33 -14.99
N GLY A 465 -24.22 9.56 -14.73
CA GLY A 465 -23.60 10.89 -14.67
C GLY A 465 -23.72 11.67 -15.98
N GLN A 466 -23.79 10.98 -17.12
CA GLN A 466 -24.03 11.60 -18.44
C GLN A 466 -25.38 12.31 -18.52
N VAL A 467 -26.32 11.94 -17.66
CA VAL A 467 -27.65 12.53 -17.55
C VAL A 467 -27.84 13.24 -16.19
N GLY A 468 -26.75 13.62 -15.51
CA GLY A 468 -26.81 14.47 -14.32
C GLY A 468 -27.14 13.76 -12.99
N VAL A 469 -27.15 12.43 -12.96
CA VAL A 469 -27.22 11.65 -11.71
C VAL A 469 -25.81 11.53 -11.12
N LYS A 470 -25.61 11.97 -9.87
CA LYS A 470 -24.29 11.92 -9.22
C LYS A 470 -23.88 10.50 -8.80
N PHE A 471 -24.82 9.75 -8.24
CA PHE A 471 -24.63 8.36 -7.80
C PHE A 471 -25.99 7.72 -7.53
N ILE A 472 -26.05 6.39 -7.53
CA ILE A 472 -27.21 5.61 -7.12
C ILE A 472 -27.19 5.43 -5.61
N GLN A 473 -28.29 5.79 -4.95
CA GLN A 473 -28.45 5.61 -3.50
C GLN A 473 -28.75 4.15 -3.15
N GLU A 474 -29.72 3.52 -3.81
CA GLU A 474 -30.16 2.15 -3.52
C GLU A 474 -30.67 1.42 -4.77
N ILE A 475 -30.50 0.09 -4.81
CA ILE A 475 -31.15 -0.81 -5.78
C ILE A 475 -31.96 -1.84 -4.99
N ARG A 476 -33.28 -1.87 -5.20
CA ARG A 476 -34.20 -2.75 -4.45
C ARG A 476 -35.04 -3.65 -5.35
N GLU A 477 -35.32 -4.87 -4.89
CA GLU A 477 -36.33 -5.81 -5.40
C GLU A 477 -37.40 -6.01 -4.31
N GLY A 478 -38.55 -5.35 -4.43
CA GLY A 478 -39.54 -5.33 -3.35
C GLY A 478 -38.95 -4.76 -2.05
N SER A 479 -38.99 -5.52 -0.95
CA SER A 479 -38.35 -5.16 0.33
C SER A 479 -36.86 -5.47 0.38
N ARG A 480 -36.33 -6.27 -0.55
CA ARG A 480 -34.92 -6.67 -0.55
C ARG A 480 -34.06 -5.57 -1.14
N CYS A 481 -33.06 -5.10 -0.40
CA CYS A 481 -32.05 -4.17 -0.89
C CYS A 481 -30.83 -4.95 -1.38
N HIS A 482 -30.51 -4.83 -2.67
CA HIS A 482 -29.37 -5.48 -3.31
C HIS A 482 -28.13 -4.60 -3.33
N PHE A 483 -28.30 -3.28 -3.25
CA PHE A 483 -27.20 -2.31 -3.23
C PHE A 483 -27.60 -1.07 -2.44
N SER A 484 -26.66 -0.52 -1.66
CA SER A 484 -26.81 0.77 -0.96
C SER A 484 -25.52 1.58 -1.04
N TYR A 485 -25.63 2.87 -1.30
CA TYR A 485 -24.49 3.76 -1.41
C TYR A 485 -23.76 3.96 -0.09
N VAL A 486 -22.44 3.93 -0.16
CA VAL A 486 -21.53 4.37 0.89
C VAL A 486 -20.44 5.22 0.25
N PRO A 487 -20.05 6.35 0.86
CA PRO A 487 -18.93 7.15 0.37
C PRO A 487 -17.66 6.31 0.24
N PRO A 488 -16.94 6.39 -0.89
CA PRO A 488 -15.66 5.72 -1.02
C PRO A 488 -14.68 6.28 0.02
N VAL A 489 -13.94 5.40 0.68
CA VAL A 489 -12.91 5.77 1.65
C VAL A 489 -11.62 5.05 1.28
N THR A 490 -10.59 5.84 1.04
CA THR A 490 -9.22 5.35 0.88
C THR A 490 -8.42 5.85 2.07
N PHE A 491 -7.80 4.93 2.80
CA PHE A 491 -6.90 5.28 3.90
C PHE A 491 -5.53 5.65 3.37
N GLY A 492 -4.86 6.59 4.03
CA GLY A 492 -3.46 6.90 3.73
C GLY A 492 -2.52 5.75 4.12
N PRO A 493 -1.21 5.87 3.80
CA PRO A 493 -0.22 4.95 4.33
C PRO A 493 -0.24 4.96 5.87
N PRO A 494 0.10 3.85 6.54
CA PRO A 494 0.17 3.80 7.99
C PRO A 494 1.09 4.89 8.54
N PRO A 495 0.77 5.52 9.67
CA PRO A 495 1.60 6.53 10.27
C PRO A 495 2.94 5.92 10.72
N VAL A 496 3.99 6.72 10.73
CA VAL A 496 5.32 6.27 11.17
C VAL A 496 5.33 6.14 12.69
N PHE A 497 5.73 4.97 13.18
CA PHE A 497 5.92 4.69 14.60
C PHE A 497 7.41 4.74 14.97
N GLU A 498 7.72 5.41 16.06
CA GLU A 498 9.00 5.30 16.76
C GLU A 498 8.99 4.00 17.55
N ALA A 499 9.84 3.05 17.15
CA ALA A 499 10.03 1.80 17.87
C ALA A 499 10.81 2.05 19.17
N VAL A 500 10.25 1.64 20.31
CA VAL A 500 10.86 1.79 21.63
C VAL A 500 11.09 0.43 22.30
N THR A 501 12.08 0.37 23.18
CA THR A 501 12.34 -0.82 24.01
C THR A 501 11.23 -1.05 25.03
N SER A 502 11.09 -2.28 25.52
CA SER A 502 10.10 -2.60 26.57
C SER A 502 10.29 -1.76 27.84
N ARG A 503 11.52 -1.35 28.17
CA ARG A 503 11.81 -0.48 29.32
C ARG A 503 11.31 0.94 29.10
N GLU A 504 11.49 1.48 27.92
CA GLU A 504 10.99 2.81 27.55
C GLU A 504 9.46 2.81 27.48
N LEU A 505 8.86 1.76 26.91
CA LEU A 505 7.42 1.59 26.87
C LEU A 505 6.83 1.53 28.29
N GLN A 506 7.42 0.75 29.20
CA GLN A 506 7.02 0.67 30.61
C GLN A 506 7.01 2.05 31.29
N GLY A 507 7.96 2.93 30.95
CA GLY A 507 7.98 4.31 31.45
C GLY A 507 6.83 5.19 30.95
N LEU A 508 6.20 4.83 29.82
CA LEU A 508 5.09 5.56 29.21
C LEU A 508 3.71 5.06 29.65
N LEU A 509 3.59 3.79 30.07
CA LEU A 509 2.30 3.19 30.45
C LEU A 509 1.53 3.97 31.53
N PRO A 510 2.16 4.58 32.56
CA PRO A 510 1.45 5.38 33.55
C PRO A 510 0.72 6.60 32.98
N ARG A 511 0.94 6.96 31.70
CA ARG A 511 0.25 8.04 30.99
C ARG A 511 -0.99 7.55 30.22
N VAL A 512 -1.12 6.25 29.97
CA VAL A 512 -2.20 5.66 29.17
C VAL A 512 -3.45 5.53 30.02
N ASP A 513 -4.51 6.25 29.66
CA ASP A 513 -5.80 6.17 30.35
C ASP A 513 -6.88 5.47 29.50
N VAL A 514 -6.69 5.40 28.18
CA VAL A 514 -7.64 4.77 27.24
C VAL A 514 -7.00 3.62 26.50
N LEU A 515 -7.70 2.49 26.40
CA LEU A 515 -7.31 1.36 25.56
C LEU A 515 -8.28 1.22 24.38
N LEU A 516 -7.73 1.18 23.17
CA LEU A 516 -8.45 0.99 21.92
C LEU A 516 -8.14 -0.41 21.37
N LEU A 517 -9.19 -1.19 21.09
CA LEU A 517 -9.06 -2.51 20.47
C LEU A 517 -9.66 -2.49 19.07
N THR A 518 -8.91 -3.01 18.11
CA THR A 518 -9.37 -3.35 16.75
C THR A 518 -9.02 -4.80 16.42
N THR A 519 -9.67 -5.38 15.41
CA THR A 519 -9.48 -6.77 15.01
C THR A 519 -8.97 -6.90 13.57
N THR A 520 -9.51 -6.09 12.67
CA THR A 520 -9.19 -6.17 11.24
C THR A 520 -8.33 -5.00 10.77
N GLU A 521 -7.64 -5.19 9.64
CA GLU A 521 -6.77 -4.15 9.08
C GLU A 521 -7.55 -2.87 8.72
N VAL A 522 -8.78 -3.00 8.24
CA VAL A 522 -9.64 -1.86 7.89
C VAL A 522 -10.04 -1.04 9.13
N GLU A 523 -10.29 -1.69 10.27
CA GLU A 523 -10.57 -1.04 11.56
C GLU A 523 -9.34 -0.32 12.09
N ARG A 524 -8.17 -0.98 12.02
CA ARG A 524 -6.88 -0.40 12.39
C ARG A 524 -6.56 0.84 11.56
N ASN A 525 -6.70 0.74 10.24
CA ASN A 525 -6.39 1.84 9.32
C ASN A 525 -7.31 3.04 9.58
N ALA A 526 -8.61 2.80 9.80
CA ALA A 526 -9.54 3.87 10.19
C ALA A 526 -9.14 4.56 11.51
N LEU A 527 -8.65 3.79 12.50
CA LEU A 527 -8.16 4.32 13.77
C LEU A 527 -6.91 5.18 13.58
N TYR A 528 -5.99 4.77 12.72
CA TYR A 528 -4.74 5.50 12.47
C TYR A 528 -4.91 6.84 11.74
N GLU A 529 -5.98 7.03 10.97
CA GLU A 529 -6.31 8.34 10.36
C GLU A 529 -6.50 9.46 11.40
N VAL A 530 -6.91 9.10 12.62
CA VAL A 530 -7.21 10.07 13.68
C VAL A 530 -6.25 10.00 14.86
N LEU A 531 -5.40 8.98 14.94
CA LEU A 531 -4.41 8.80 16.00
C LEU A 531 -3.25 9.76 15.78
N LYS A 532 -2.92 10.58 16.79
CA LYS A 532 -1.86 11.59 16.72
C LYS A 532 -0.75 11.32 17.73
N PRO A 533 0.48 11.80 17.55
CA PRO A 533 1.46 11.80 18.64
C PRO A 533 0.90 12.53 19.87
N PHE A 534 1.00 11.92 21.05
CA PHE A 534 0.52 12.56 22.30
C PHE A 534 1.50 13.62 22.82
N PRO A 535 1.06 14.55 23.70
CA PRO A 535 1.88 15.69 24.12
C PRO A 535 3.26 15.29 24.65
N GLY A 536 4.30 15.94 24.10
CA GLY A 536 5.70 15.66 24.40
C GLY A 536 6.37 14.61 23.49
N ARG A 537 5.68 14.11 22.46
CA ARG A 537 6.25 13.19 21.44
C ARG A 537 6.06 13.74 20.03
N ARG A 538 7.04 13.45 19.16
CA ARG A 538 7.05 13.87 17.73
C ARG A 538 6.35 12.87 16.82
N SER A 539 6.31 11.61 17.26
CA SER A 539 5.85 10.43 16.54
C SER A 539 4.93 9.61 17.43
N LEU A 540 4.12 8.76 16.80
CA LEU A 540 3.46 7.68 17.50
C LEU A 540 4.52 6.70 18.01
N VAL A 541 4.23 6.01 19.11
CA VAL A 541 5.19 5.09 19.73
C VAL A 541 4.71 3.67 19.50
N GLU A 542 5.60 2.77 19.11
CA GLU A 542 5.33 1.33 19.05
C GLU A 542 6.34 0.60 19.93
N GLY A 543 5.85 -0.31 20.75
CA GLY A 543 6.73 -1.16 21.54
C GLY A 543 6.03 -2.43 21.99
N SER A 544 6.82 -3.48 22.21
CA SER A 544 6.32 -4.75 22.70
C SER A 544 6.58 -4.89 24.20
N LEU A 545 5.56 -5.35 24.92
CA LEU A 545 5.67 -5.79 26.31
C LEU A 545 5.14 -7.22 26.39
N ARG A 546 5.99 -8.13 26.88
CA ARG A 546 5.69 -9.56 26.93
C ARG A 546 5.21 -10.09 25.57
N ASN A 547 3.94 -10.49 25.46
CA ASN A 547 3.36 -11.10 24.26
C ASN A 547 2.61 -10.09 23.37
N THR A 548 2.50 -8.83 23.78
CA THR A 548 1.63 -7.84 23.14
C THR A 548 2.43 -6.65 22.64
N THR A 549 2.14 -6.20 21.42
CA THR A 549 2.65 -4.94 20.87
C THR A 549 1.61 -3.84 21.07
N TYR A 550 2.01 -2.75 21.71
CA TYR A 550 1.18 -1.58 21.94
C TYR A 550 1.62 -0.44 21.06
N ARG A 551 0.64 0.32 20.58
CA ARG A 551 0.85 1.56 19.84
C ARG A 551 0.25 2.71 20.61
N LEU A 552 1.09 3.64 21.04
CA LEU A 552 0.68 4.75 21.87
C LEU A 552 0.52 6.02 21.03
N GLY A 553 -0.59 6.70 21.23
CA GLY A 553 -0.92 7.97 20.60
C GLY A 553 -1.86 8.79 21.47
N GLN A 554 -2.28 9.92 20.96
CA GLN A 554 -3.41 10.69 21.43
C GLN A 554 -4.60 10.36 20.55
N PHE A 555 -5.71 10.01 21.20
CA PHE A 555 -7.00 9.78 20.56
C PHE A 555 -8.04 10.64 21.27
N GLY A 556 -8.64 11.59 20.54
CA GLY A 556 -9.44 12.65 21.16
C GLY A 556 -8.59 13.47 22.14
N GLN A 557 -9.07 13.61 23.38
CA GLN A 557 -8.35 14.27 24.47
C GLN A 557 -7.52 13.31 25.32
N TYR A 558 -7.28 12.06 24.96
CA TYR A 558 -6.63 11.12 25.87
C TYR A 558 -5.39 10.48 25.27
N VAL A 559 -4.38 10.19 26.11
CA VAL A 559 -3.32 9.26 25.73
C VAL A 559 -3.91 7.86 25.69
N ALA A 560 -3.89 7.27 24.50
CA ALA A 560 -4.48 6.00 24.21
C ALA A 560 -3.40 4.99 23.81
N ALA A 561 -3.57 3.75 24.27
CA ALA A 561 -2.90 2.59 23.71
C ALA A 561 -3.84 1.89 22.73
N HIS A 562 -3.31 1.52 21.59
CA HIS A 562 -3.97 0.66 20.61
C HIS A 562 -3.32 -0.73 20.64
N VAL A 563 -4.17 -1.76 20.57
CA VAL A 563 -3.79 -3.17 20.46
C VAL A 563 -4.73 -3.88 19.49
N GLU A 564 -4.22 -4.92 18.84
CA GLU A 564 -4.97 -5.73 17.87
C GLU A 564 -5.27 -7.12 18.44
N SER A 565 -6.50 -7.60 18.31
CA SER A 565 -6.86 -9.01 18.53
C SER A 565 -7.06 -9.76 17.21
N THR A 566 -6.97 -11.09 17.25
CA THR A 566 -7.53 -11.92 16.18
C THR A 566 -9.06 -11.94 16.28
N MET A 567 -9.72 -12.31 15.19
CA MET A 567 -11.18 -12.48 15.18
C MET A 567 -11.62 -13.55 16.19
N GLY A 568 -12.78 -13.32 16.82
CA GLY A 568 -13.31 -14.22 17.84
C GLY A 568 -12.83 -13.92 19.27
N SER A 569 -13.47 -14.55 20.25
CA SER A 569 -13.11 -14.39 21.66
C SER A 569 -12.04 -15.38 22.14
N MET A 570 -11.83 -16.46 21.37
CA MET A 570 -10.98 -17.61 21.72
C MET A 570 -9.63 -17.61 20.99
N GLY A 571 -8.72 -18.50 21.43
CA GLY A 571 -7.39 -18.64 20.85
C GLY A 571 -6.35 -17.70 21.46
N HIS A 572 -5.08 -17.90 21.12
CA HIS A 572 -3.97 -17.20 21.78
C HIS A 572 -3.96 -15.67 21.54
N GLY A 573 -4.52 -15.21 20.42
CA GLY A 573 -4.67 -13.79 20.06
C GLY A 573 -6.11 -13.27 20.16
N GLY A 574 -7.05 -14.11 20.59
CA GLY A 574 -8.47 -13.76 20.68
C GLY A 574 -8.74 -12.64 21.68
N SER A 575 -9.90 -11.99 21.54
CA SER A 575 -10.21 -10.77 22.30
C SER A 575 -10.13 -10.95 23.82
N THR A 576 -10.45 -12.14 24.35
CA THR A 576 -10.43 -12.42 25.80
C THR A 576 -9.02 -12.30 26.39
N LEU A 577 -8.03 -12.97 25.78
CA LEU A 577 -6.67 -13.02 26.31
C LEU A 577 -5.93 -11.72 26.02
N THR A 578 -6.07 -11.17 24.81
CA THR A 578 -5.49 -9.89 24.42
C THR A 578 -5.97 -8.77 25.34
N MET A 579 -7.27 -8.70 25.63
CA MET A 579 -7.81 -7.71 26.55
C MET A 579 -7.35 -7.96 28.00
N GLY A 580 -7.33 -9.23 28.43
CA GLY A 580 -6.89 -9.59 29.77
C GLY A 580 -5.43 -9.21 30.05
N ASP A 581 -4.55 -9.35 29.07
CA ASP A 581 -3.14 -8.97 29.19
C ASP A 581 -2.97 -7.45 29.10
N ALA A 582 -3.67 -6.78 28.17
CA ALA A 582 -3.66 -5.33 28.04
C ALA A 582 -4.15 -4.60 29.30
N ILE A 583 -5.21 -5.10 29.94
CA ILE A 583 -5.69 -4.51 31.20
C ILE A 583 -4.64 -4.64 32.32
N LYS A 584 -4.01 -5.82 32.45
CA LYS A 584 -3.00 -6.06 33.51
C LYS A 584 -1.75 -5.21 33.31
N GLU A 585 -1.39 -4.96 32.07
CA GLU A 585 -0.15 -4.27 31.71
C GLU A 585 -0.32 -2.75 31.69
N LEU A 586 -1.44 -2.25 31.19
CA LEU A 586 -1.67 -0.81 30.99
C LEU A 586 -2.48 -0.17 32.14
N ALA A 587 -3.27 -0.96 32.87
CA ALA A 587 -4.23 -0.46 33.87
C ALA A 587 -5.12 0.71 33.36
N PRO A 588 -5.78 0.57 32.20
CA PRO A 588 -6.53 1.66 31.58
C PRO A 588 -7.78 2.02 32.40
N LYS A 589 -8.27 3.25 32.24
CA LYS A 589 -9.50 3.75 32.86
C LYS A 589 -10.73 3.48 32.03
N ALA A 590 -10.57 3.48 30.72
CA ALA A 590 -11.63 3.20 29.75
C ALA A 590 -11.11 2.33 28.61
N ILE A 591 -11.95 1.41 28.16
CA ILE A 591 -11.70 0.54 27.02
C ILE A 591 -12.77 0.83 25.95
N VAL A 592 -12.33 1.08 24.72
CA VAL A 592 -13.22 1.18 23.57
C VAL A 592 -12.83 0.16 22.52
N MET A 593 -13.75 -0.76 22.25
CA MET A 593 -13.66 -1.65 21.10
C MET A 593 -14.34 -0.98 19.93
N VAL A 594 -13.59 -0.70 18.88
CA VAL A 594 -14.12 0.01 17.70
C VAL A 594 -13.98 -0.85 16.46
N GLY A 595 -15.00 -0.85 15.60
CA GLY A 595 -14.89 -1.61 14.37
C GLY A 595 -16.16 -1.76 13.56
N ILE A 596 -16.31 -2.91 12.90
CA ILE A 596 -17.44 -3.21 12.01
C ILE A 596 -18.30 -4.39 12.51
N ALA A 597 -19.56 -4.41 12.09
CA ALA A 597 -20.56 -5.41 12.46
C ALA A 597 -21.56 -5.64 11.32
N PHE A 598 -22.31 -6.73 11.37
CA PHE A 598 -23.49 -6.89 10.52
C PHE A 598 -24.72 -6.23 11.14
N GLY A 599 -25.66 -5.77 10.31
CA GLY A 599 -26.93 -5.16 10.73
C GLY A 599 -28.14 -6.11 10.64
N ILE A 600 -29.30 -5.65 11.10
CA ILE A 600 -30.55 -6.43 11.10
C ILE A 600 -31.34 -6.38 9.80
N GLY A 601 -31.02 -5.42 8.93
CA GLY A 601 -31.61 -5.33 7.60
C GLY A 601 -31.80 -3.90 7.09
N PRO A 602 -31.90 -3.76 5.75
CA PRO A 602 -31.90 -2.47 5.04
C PRO A 602 -33.19 -1.65 5.20
N ASP A 603 -34.22 -2.19 5.85
CA ASP A 603 -35.49 -1.47 6.07
C ASP A 603 -35.42 -0.57 7.30
N LYS A 604 -34.66 -0.96 8.32
CA LYS A 604 -34.53 -0.22 9.59
C LYS A 604 -33.20 0.51 9.73
N GLN A 605 -32.17 0.04 9.02
CA GLN A 605 -30.80 0.50 9.13
C GLN A 605 -30.22 0.79 7.75
N ARG A 606 -29.03 1.39 7.72
CA ARG A 606 -28.23 1.60 6.51
C ARG A 606 -26.77 1.23 6.75
N LEU A 607 -26.05 0.88 5.68
CA LEU A 607 -24.61 0.65 5.74
C LEU A 607 -23.89 1.90 6.27
N GLY A 608 -22.94 1.71 7.16
CA GLY A 608 -22.23 2.75 7.89
C GLY A 608 -22.95 3.34 9.10
N ASP A 609 -24.23 3.00 9.36
CA ASP A 609 -24.87 3.35 10.63
C ASP A 609 -24.08 2.74 11.80
N VAL A 610 -23.93 3.51 12.88
CA VAL A 610 -23.10 3.14 14.03
C VAL A 610 -23.97 2.59 15.15
N ILE A 611 -23.59 1.45 15.70
CA ILE A 611 -24.18 0.81 16.86
C ILE A 611 -23.23 0.96 18.05
N VAL A 612 -23.69 1.67 19.07
CA VAL A 612 -23.08 1.77 20.39
C VAL A 612 -23.73 0.71 21.27
N ALA A 613 -22.98 -0.34 21.63
CA ALA A 613 -23.53 -1.44 22.40
C ALA A 613 -23.84 -0.98 23.84
N GLU A 614 -25.11 -0.99 24.21
CA GLU A 614 -25.55 -0.82 25.60
C GLU A 614 -25.36 -2.13 26.39
N THR A 615 -25.46 -3.25 25.69
CA THR A 615 -25.23 -4.60 26.22
C THR A 615 -24.75 -5.51 25.10
N VAL A 616 -23.76 -6.33 25.37
CA VAL A 616 -23.31 -7.39 24.46
C VAL A 616 -23.95 -8.71 24.87
N PHE A 617 -24.60 -9.40 23.93
CA PHE A 617 -25.27 -10.67 24.15
C PHE A 617 -24.49 -11.81 23.47
N PRO A 618 -23.75 -12.64 24.23
CA PRO A 618 -23.07 -13.80 23.69
C PRO A 618 -24.10 -14.89 23.32
N TYR A 619 -24.21 -15.24 22.04
CA TYR A 619 -25.22 -16.22 21.59
C TYR A 619 -24.69 -17.65 21.49
N GLU A 620 -23.38 -17.86 21.61
CA GLU A 620 -22.74 -19.18 21.42
C GLU A 620 -23.12 -20.20 22.49
N LEU A 621 -23.27 -19.77 23.74
CA LEU A 621 -23.65 -20.67 24.82
C LEU A 621 -25.15 -20.99 24.71
N GLN A 622 -25.48 -22.22 24.32
CA GLN A 622 -26.86 -22.65 24.07
C GLN A 622 -27.10 -24.09 24.50
N ARG A 623 -28.36 -24.43 24.79
CA ARG A 623 -28.85 -25.82 24.85
C ARG A 623 -29.55 -26.13 23.53
N VAL A 624 -29.02 -27.11 22.79
CA VAL A 624 -29.65 -27.62 21.57
C VAL A 624 -30.47 -28.87 21.90
N GLY A 625 -31.75 -28.85 21.52
CA GLY A 625 -32.73 -29.94 21.67
C GLY A 625 -33.88 -29.70 20.71
N GLU A 626 -35.12 -30.10 21.03
CA GLU A 626 -36.31 -29.76 20.21
C GLU A 626 -36.46 -28.25 19.96
N ARG A 627 -35.95 -27.43 20.89
CA ARG A 627 -35.81 -25.97 20.74
C ARG A 627 -34.42 -25.54 21.18
N VAL A 628 -33.85 -24.60 20.45
CA VAL A 628 -32.61 -23.91 20.83
C VAL A 628 -32.93 -22.92 21.94
N VAL A 629 -32.17 -22.97 23.04
CA VAL A 629 -32.28 -22.02 24.15
C VAL A 629 -30.91 -21.40 24.40
N HIS A 630 -30.77 -20.11 24.12
CA HIS A 630 -29.57 -19.37 24.44
C HIS A 630 -29.42 -19.17 25.95
N ARG A 631 -28.19 -19.33 26.44
CA ARG A 631 -27.82 -19.34 27.86
C ARG A 631 -26.68 -18.38 28.17
N GLY A 632 -26.20 -17.62 27.19
CA GLY A 632 -25.22 -16.57 27.40
C GLY A 632 -25.75 -15.49 28.34
N GLN A 633 -24.89 -15.01 29.23
CA GLN A 633 -25.24 -13.92 30.13
C GLN A 633 -25.07 -12.58 29.41
N PRO A 634 -26.03 -11.64 29.54
CA PRO A 634 -25.87 -10.29 28.98
C PRO A 634 -24.71 -9.57 29.65
N LEU A 635 -23.85 -8.94 28.85
CA LEU A 635 -22.68 -8.21 29.32
C LEU A 635 -22.94 -6.70 29.14
N PRO A 636 -23.45 -6.00 30.17
CA PRO A 636 -23.73 -4.57 30.07
C PRO A 636 -22.44 -3.77 29.87
N CYS A 637 -22.53 -2.67 29.11
CA CYS A 637 -21.41 -1.74 29.00
C CYS A 637 -21.26 -0.90 30.26
N GLY A 638 -20.11 -0.23 30.38
CA GLY A 638 -19.83 0.64 31.51
C GLY A 638 -20.85 1.80 31.60
N PRO A 639 -21.38 2.11 32.80
CA PRO A 639 -22.45 3.11 32.96
C PRO A 639 -22.01 4.53 32.59
N ILE A 640 -20.74 4.87 32.79
CA ILE A 640 -20.19 6.19 32.43
C ILE A 640 -20.05 6.28 30.91
N LEU A 641 -19.37 5.33 30.26
CA LEU A 641 -19.23 5.36 28.79
C LEU A 641 -20.59 5.28 28.10
N SER A 642 -21.52 4.47 28.61
CA SER A 642 -22.90 4.43 28.12
C SER A 642 -23.55 5.80 28.12
N GLU A 643 -23.41 6.56 29.22
CA GLU A 643 -23.98 7.89 29.35
C GLU A 643 -23.27 8.87 28.40
N ARG A 644 -21.94 8.86 28.35
CA ARG A 644 -21.16 9.77 27.50
C ARG A 644 -21.52 9.60 26.03
N PHE A 645 -21.61 8.38 25.53
CA PHE A 645 -22.01 8.15 24.15
C PHE A 645 -23.49 8.47 23.90
N ARG A 646 -24.34 8.48 24.92
CA ARG A 646 -25.76 8.87 24.79
C ARG A 646 -25.92 10.39 24.67
N THR A 647 -25.28 11.15 25.55
CA THR A 647 -25.52 12.59 25.70
C THR A 647 -24.49 13.44 24.97
N ARG A 648 -23.23 13.01 24.92
CA ARG A 648 -22.11 13.78 24.35
C ARG A 648 -21.93 13.55 22.85
N ARG A 649 -22.85 12.85 22.17
CA ARG A 649 -22.84 12.67 20.71
C ARG A 649 -23.76 13.60 19.90
N ALA A 650 -24.58 14.41 20.56
CA ALA A 650 -25.72 15.10 19.91
C ALA A 650 -25.36 16.03 18.72
N ASP A 651 -24.15 16.57 18.73
CA ASP A 651 -23.57 17.45 17.71
C ASP A 651 -22.71 16.71 16.66
N TRP A 652 -22.54 15.39 16.80
CA TRP A 652 -21.83 14.58 15.83
C TRP A 652 -22.68 14.39 14.57
N LYS A 653 -22.08 14.63 13.40
CA LYS A 653 -22.69 14.37 12.10
C LYS A 653 -21.64 13.83 11.14
N LEU A 654 -21.98 12.75 10.46
CA LEU A 654 -21.19 12.20 9.36
C LEU A 654 -22.10 12.01 8.14
N GLY A 655 -21.67 12.54 6.99
CA GLY A 655 -22.41 12.43 5.74
C GLY A 655 -22.27 11.07 5.07
N ARG A 656 -23.36 10.58 4.51
CA ARG A 656 -23.48 9.40 3.64
C ARG A 656 -24.23 9.82 2.38
N GLY A 657 -23.53 10.44 1.43
CA GLY A 657 -24.17 11.09 0.29
C GLY A 657 -25.07 12.23 0.76
N GLU A 658 -26.36 12.18 0.41
CA GLU A 658 -27.37 13.14 0.86
C GLU A 658 -27.95 12.82 2.25
N ASP A 659 -27.64 11.64 2.81
CA ASP A 659 -28.09 11.22 4.14
C ASP A 659 -27.03 11.50 5.21
N THR A 660 -27.45 11.42 6.47
CA THR A 660 -26.54 11.39 7.62
C THR A 660 -26.52 10.00 8.24
N VAL A 661 -25.36 9.64 8.80
CA VAL A 661 -25.17 8.37 9.52
C VAL A 661 -25.96 8.39 10.82
N ASN A 662 -26.75 7.34 11.08
CA ASN A 662 -27.50 7.19 12.32
C ASN A 662 -26.64 6.53 13.40
N VAL A 663 -26.96 6.83 14.67
CA VAL A 663 -26.35 6.17 15.83
C VAL A 663 -27.42 5.46 16.66
N PHE A 664 -27.36 4.14 16.67
CA PHE A 664 -28.19 3.28 17.51
C PHE A 664 -27.45 2.97 18.81
N GLN A 665 -28.11 3.14 19.95
CA GLN A 665 -27.59 2.67 21.22
C GLN A 665 -28.50 1.55 21.72
N SER A 666 -27.99 0.33 21.74
CA SER A 666 -28.83 -0.87 21.80
C SER A 666 -28.04 -2.13 22.12
N PRO A 667 -28.71 -3.27 22.38
CA PRO A 667 -28.07 -4.58 22.40
C PRO A 667 -27.37 -4.94 21.09
N LEU A 668 -26.21 -5.59 21.20
CA LEU A 668 -25.46 -6.14 20.07
C LEU A 668 -25.10 -7.61 20.35
N LEU A 669 -25.22 -8.48 19.34
CA LEU A 669 -24.88 -9.89 19.45
C LEU A 669 -23.37 -10.11 19.30
N SER A 670 -22.84 -11.11 19.99
CA SER A 670 -21.43 -11.52 19.87
C SER A 670 -21.31 -13.04 19.82
N GLY A 671 -20.52 -13.58 18.91
CA GLY A 671 -20.27 -15.02 18.82
C GLY A 671 -19.04 -15.38 18.00
N GLU A 672 -18.74 -16.67 17.87
CA GLU A 672 -17.51 -17.13 17.21
C GLU A 672 -17.68 -17.33 15.69
N LYS A 673 -18.91 -17.22 15.18
CA LYS A 673 -19.22 -17.43 13.76
C LYS A 673 -19.21 -16.11 13.00
N LEU A 674 -18.48 -16.08 11.90
CA LEU A 674 -18.73 -15.12 10.84
C LEU A 674 -20.08 -15.44 10.23
N THR A 675 -21.10 -14.65 10.56
CA THR A 675 -22.46 -14.90 10.06
C THR A 675 -22.58 -14.38 8.63
N ASP A 676 -22.87 -15.28 7.69
CA ASP A 676 -23.13 -14.96 6.28
C ASP A 676 -24.24 -15.86 5.72
N ASP A 677 -25.33 -15.98 6.49
CA ASP A 677 -26.47 -16.81 6.15
C ASP A 677 -27.75 -16.14 6.66
N LEU A 678 -28.65 -15.82 5.73
CA LEU A 678 -29.88 -15.09 6.00
C LEU A 678 -30.76 -15.80 7.04
N ALA A 679 -30.92 -17.12 6.91
CA ALA A 679 -31.79 -17.90 7.78
C ALA A 679 -31.22 -17.98 9.20
N PHE A 680 -29.91 -18.15 9.34
CA PHE A 680 -29.24 -18.16 10.62
C PHE A 680 -29.28 -16.78 11.29
N ARG A 681 -29.01 -15.71 10.54
CA ARG A 681 -29.15 -14.34 11.05
C ARG A 681 -30.58 -14.08 11.52
N ASP A 682 -31.59 -14.44 10.73
CA ASP A 682 -32.99 -14.20 11.09
C ASP A 682 -33.39 -15.01 12.32
N ALA A 683 -32.92 -16.25 12.46
CA ALA A 683 -33.11 -17.05 13.67
C ALA A 683 -32.47 -16.38 14.91
N LEU A 684 -31.29 -15.77 14.77
CA LEU A 684 -30.68 -15.00 15.85
C LEU A 684 -31.51 -13.76 16.21
N LEU A 685 -32.02 -13.02 15.22
CA LEU A 685 -32.82 -11.83 15.46
C LEU A 685 -34.21 -12.17 16.03
N GLU A 686 -34.76 -13.33 15.70
CA GLU A 686 -35.98 -13.85 16.35
C GLU A 686 -35.71 -14.20 17.82
N ALA A 687 -34.57 -14.83 18.12
CA ALA A 687 -34.15 -15.14 19.48
C ALA A 687 -33.81 -13.90 20.31
N PHE A 688 -33.34 -12.82 19.67
CA PHE A 688 -32.92 -11.57 20.29
C PHE A 688 -33.55 -10.35 19.58
N PRO A 689 -34.87 -10.11 19.74
CA PRO A 689 -35.63 -9.14 18.93
C PRO A 689 -35.23 -7.67 19.14
N THR A 690 -34.49 -7.37 20.21
CA THR A 690 -33.98 -6.04 20.53
C THR A 690 -32.56 -5.78 20.03
N ALA A 691 -31.87 -6.81 19.53
CA ALA A 691 -30.54 -6.66 18.97
C ALA A 691 -30.57 -5.83 17.68
N GLN A 692 -29.54 -5.01 17.48
CA GLN A 692 -29.40 -4.18 16.28
C GLN A 692 -28.27 -4.66 15.35
N GLY A 693 -27.70 -5.84 15.60
CA GLY A 693 -26.63 -6.41 14.78
C GLY A 693 -25.79 -7.40 15.55
N GLY A 694 -24.67 -7.81 14.96
CA GLY A 694 -23.71 -8.70 15.62
C GLY A 694 -22.27 -8.63 15.11
N GLU A 695 -21.36 -9.08 15.95
CA GLU A 695 -19.91 -9.10 15.73
C GLU A 695 -19.27 -10.33 16.43
N MET A 696 -17.94 -10.41 16.50
CA MET A 696 -17.23 -11.61 16.94
C MET A 696 -16.30 -11.46 18.15
N GLU A 697 -16.06 -10.25 18.68
CA GLU A 697 -15.05 -10.04 19.72
C GLU A 697 -15.61 -9.56 21.06
N GLY A 698 -16.78 -8.93 21.06
CA GLY A 698 -17.38 -8.23 22.20
C GLY A 698 -17.51 -9.09 23.44
N ALA A 699 -17.90 -10.35 23.29
CA ALA A 699 -18.09 -11.28 24.41
C ALA A 699 -16.79 -11.46 25.23
N GLY A 700 -15.66 -11.70 24.56
CA GLY A 700 -14.39 -11.95 25.23
C GLY A 700 -13.82 -10.72 25.93
N ALA A 701 -13.85 -9.58 25.24
CA ALA A 701 -13.33 -8.34 25.79
C ALA A 701 -14.19 -7.78 26.93
N TYR A 702 -15.52 -7.87 26.85
CA TYR A 702 -16.39 -7.49 27.96
C TYR A 702 -16.19 -8.42 29.16
N ALA A 703 -16.08 -9.72 28.94
CA ALA A 703 -15.81 -10.68 30.02
C ALA A 703 -14.49 -10.34 30.74
N ALA A 704 -13.42 -10.02 30.00
CA ALA A 704 -12.14 -9.61 30.56
C ALA A 704 -12.24 -8.27 31.34
N ALA A 705 -12.89 -7.27 30.76
CA ALA A 705 -13.05 -5.94 31.38
C ALA A 705 -13.89 -5.98 32.66
N GLN A 706 -15.03 -6.67 32.63
CA GLN A 706 -15.90 -6.83 33.80
C GLN A 706 -15.20 -7.60 34.93
N ARG A 707 -14.44 -8.65 34.60
CA ARG A 707 -13.66 -9.41 35.59
C ARG A 707 -12.67 -8.53 36.36
N MET A 708 -12.14 -7.51 35.70
CA MET A 708 -11.16 -6.55 36.23
C MET A 708 -11.77 -5.21 36.66
N ASN A 709 -13.09 -5.06 36.57
CA ASN A 709 -13.83 -3.84 36.91
C ASN A 709 -13.31 -2.59 36.17
N VAL A 710 -13.05 -2.72 34.87
CA VAL A 710 -12.67 -1.60 33.98
C VAL A 710 -13.84 -1.19 33.09
N GLU A 711 -14.02 0.11 32.94
CA GLU A 711 -15.07 0.69 32.11
C GLU A 711 -14.86 0.30 30.62
N VAL A 712 -15.88 -0.27 29.97
CA VAL A 712 -15.78 -0.77 28.59
C VAL A 712 -16.99 -0.38 27.75
N ILE A 713 -16.76 -0.07 26.47
CA ILE A 713 -17.82 0.12 25.48
C ILE A 713 -17.42 -0.47 24.13
N LEU A 714 -18.41 -0.94 23.37
CA LEU A 714 -18.26 -1.49 22.03
C LEU A 714 -19.00 -0.58 21.05
N VAL A 715 -18.30 -0.11 20.03
CA VAL A 715 -18.83 0.80 19.02
C VAL A 715 -18.50 0.23 17.65
N LYS A 716 -19.51 -0.33 17.00
CA LYS A 716 -19.37 -0.99 15.70
C LYS A 716 -20.24 -0.31 14.67
N ALA A 717 -19.81 -0.23 13.41
CA ALA A 717 -20.65 0.27 12.32
C ALA A 717 -21.02 -0.84 11.34
N ILE A 718 -22.21 -0.72 10.75
CA ILE A 718 -22.76 -1.77 9.88
C ILE A 718 -21.99 -1.80 8.55
N CYS A 719 -21.34 -2.92 8.25
CA CYS A 719 -20.66 -3.15 6.98
C CYS A 719 -21.41 -4.09 6.03
N ASP A 720 -22.31 -4.92 6.55
CA ASP A 720 -23.08 -5.89 5.77
C ASP A 720 -24.37 -6.30 6.49
N TRP A 721 -25.14 -7.19 5.85
CA TRP A 721 -26.41 -7.70 6.37
C TRP A 721 -26.37 -9.17 6.78
N ALA A 722 -25.21 -9.84 6.73
CA ALA A 722 -25.06 -11.25 7.07
C ALA A 722 -26.09 -12.19 6.39
N ASP A 723 -26.39 -11.94 5.13
CA ASP A 723 -27.48 -12.59 4.38
C ASP A 723 -27.00 -13.57 3.29
N GLY A 724 -25.69 -13.88 3.24
CA GLY A 724 -25.09 -14.69 2.18
C GLY A 724 -24.62 -13.89 0.98
N TYR A 725 -24.73 -12.56 1.02
CA TYR A 725 -24.22 -11.64 0.00
C TYR A 725 -23.26 -10.62 0.65
N LYS A 726 -22.02 -11.06 0.89
CA LYS A 726 -20.96 -10.24 1.47
C LYS A 726 -19.97 -9.70 0.42
N ASN A 727 -19.68 -8.41 0.52
CA ASN A 727 -18.55 -7.74 -0.13
C ASN A 727 -17.87 -6.77 0.85
N ASP A 728 -16.65 -6.33 0.54
CA ASP A 728 -15.84 -5.51 1.45
C ASP A 728 -16.03 -4.00 1.24
N ARG A 729 -16.92 -3.57 0.33
CA ARG A 729 -17.04 -2.17 -0.13
C ARG A 729 -17.41 -1.20 0.99
N ALA A 730 -18.27 -1.63 1.91
CA ALA A 730 -18.75 -0.77 2.99
C ALA A 730 -17.85 -0.79 4.23
N GLN A 731 -16.91 -1.73 4.34
CA GLN A 731 -16.06 -1.85 5.53
C GLN A 731 -15.22 -0.59 5.79
N PRO A 732 -14.57 0.06 4.79
CA PRO A 732 -13.80 1.28 5.04
C PRO A 732 -14.65 2.45 5.55
N PHE A 733 -15.84 2.66 4.98
CA PHE A 733 -16.75 3.71 5.43
C PHE A 733 -17.32 3.42 6.82
N ALA A 734 -17.73 2.17 7.08
CA ALA A 734 -18.22 1.74 8.38
C ALA A 734 -17.15 1.91 9.47
N ALA A 735 -15.93 1.40 9.24
CA ALA A 735 -14.82 1.56 10.17
C ALA A 735 -14.53 3.05 10.47
N ARG A 736 -14.51 3.90 9.44
CA ARG A 736 -14.36 5.36 9.60
C ARG A 736 -15.51 5.97 10.41
N ALA A 737 -16.74 5.53 10.20
CA ALA A 737 -17.91 6.04 10.91
C ALA A 737 -17.84 5.71 12.42
N ALA A 738 -17.53 4.45 12.76
CA ALA A 738 -17.35 4.03 14.14
C ALA A 738 -16.23 4.82 14.84
N VAL A 739 -15.04 4.88 14.21
CA VAL A 739 -13.88 5.62 14.74
C VAL A 739 -14.18 7.11 14.89
N SER A 740 -14.84 7.72 13.90
CA SER A 740 -15.21 9.14 13.95
C SER A 740 -16.11 9.47 15.13
N LEU A 741 -17.12 8.63 15.41
CA LEU A 741 -18.00 8.81 16.57
C LEU A 741 -17.21 8.70 17.89
N VAL A 742 -16.37 7.67 18.04
CA VAL A 742 -15.55 7.49 19.24
C VAL A 742 -14.61 8.68 19.43
N HIS A 743 -13.92 9.10 18.37
CA HIS A 743 -13.02 10.25 18.39
C HIS A 743 -13.75 11.54 18.74
N HIS A 744 -14.97 11.74 18.25
CA HIS A 744 -15.79 12.90 18.57
C HIS A 744 -16.17 12.95 20.05
N VAL A 745 -16.67 11.84 20.61
CA VAL A 745 -17.06 11.77 22.02
C VAL A 745 -15.84 11.95 22.93
N LEU A 746 -14.75 11.24 22.65
CA LEU A 746 -13.49 11.35 23.41
C LEU A 746 -12.73 12.65 23.14
N GLY A 747 -13.08 13.41 22.10
CA GLY A 747 -12.56 14.74 21.80
C GLY A 747 -13.14 15.84 22.71
N LYS A 748 -14.18 15.52 23.49
CA LYS A 748 -14.78 16.46 24.44
C LYS A 748 -14.02 16.46 25.76
N ARG A 749 -13.76 17.66 26.29
CA ARG A 749 -13.05 17.82 27.55
C ARG A 749 -13.81 17.22 28.74
N GLY A 750 -13.07 16.63 29.66
CA GLY A 750 -13.54 16.04 30.91
C GLY A 750 -14.53 14.89 30.72
N VAL A 751 -14.65 14.32 29.53
CA VAL A 751 -15.67 13.30 29.25
C VAL A 751 -15.42 12.02 30.05
N LEU A 752 -14.17 11.72 30.38
CA LEU A 752 -13.74 10.59 31.22
C LEU A 752 -13.21 11.00 32.60
N GLU A 753 -13.39 12.25 33.03
CA GLU A 753 -12.87 12.75 34.31
C GLU A 753 -13.36 11.93 35.51
N SER A 754 -14.62 11.46 35.48
CA SER A 754 -15.20 10.61 36.53
C SER A 754 -14.54 9.23 36.66
N LEU A 755 -13.79 8.79 35.65
CA LEU A 755 -12.98 7.56 35.68
C LEU A 755 -11.54 7.83 36.17
N GLY A 756 -11.21 9.10 36.47
CA GLY A 756 -9.86 9.54 36.77
C GLY A 756 -8.93 9.54 35.55
N ALA A 757 -9.47 9.53 34.33
CA ALA A 757 -8.70 9.69 33.11
C ALA A 757 -8.29 11.16 32.94
N ARG A 758 -7.05 11.39 32.51
CA ARG A 758 -6.49 12.73 32.32
C ARG A 758 -6.69 13.15 30.87
N ASP A 759 -7.31 14.31 30.69
CA ASP A 759 -7.26 14.98 29.40
C ASP A 759 -5.79 15.34 29.10
N CYS A 760 -5.33 15.02 27.89
CA CYS A 760 -4.32 15.78 27.20
C CYS A 760 -4.84 17.22 27.13
N ASP A 761 -4.31 18.10 27.99
CA ASP A 761 -4.68 19.52 27.99
C ASP A 761 -4.73 20.08 26.55
N PRO A 762 -5.63 21.02 26.22
CA PRO A 762 -5.40 21.85 25.03
C PRO A 762 -4.00 22.48 25.10
N PRO A 763 -3.44 22.99 24.00
CA PRO A 763 -2.24 23.84 24.05
C PRO A 763 -2.58 25.15 24.81
N GLY A 764 -2.68 25.07 26.14
CA GLY A 764 -3.27 26.07 27.01
C GLY A 764 -3.48 25.55 28.43
N GLY A 765 -2.37 25.34 29.15
CA GLY A 765 -2.29 25.01 30.57
C GLY A 765 -2.35 23.50 30.83
N THR A 766 -1.28 22.78 31.14
CA THR A 766 0.04 23.18 31.64
C THR A 766 1.09 22.95 30.57
N VAL A 767 2.01 23.91 30.40
CA VAL A 767 3.19 23.79 29.54
C VAL A 767 3.90 22.48 29.87
N ALA A 768 3.70 21.43 29.06
CA ALA A 768 4.74 20.43 28.90
C ALA A 768 5.88 21.20 28.28
N PHE A 769 6.79 21.65 29.15
CA PHE A 769 8.04 22.29 28.80
C PHE A 769 8.57 21.54 27.58
N VAL A 770 8.65 22.20 26.41
CA VAL A 770 9.89 22.06 25.65
C VAL A 770 10.92 22.37 26.71
N PRO A 771 11.79 21.42 27.11
CA PRO A 771 12.72 21.71 28.19
C PRO A 771 13.37 23.04 27.82
N LEU A 772 13.23 24.05 28.69
CA LEU A 772 14.07 25.25 28.65
C LEU A 772 15.57 24.87 28.77
N GLU A 773 15.85 23.57 28.92
CA GLU A 773 17.13 22.89 28.77
C GLU A 773 17.61 22.75 27.32
N ASN A 774 16.78 22.78 26.27
CA ASN A 774 17.28 22.81 24.88
C ASN A 774 17.92 24.18 24.63
N PRO A 775 19.27 24.29 24.57
CA PRO A 775 19.93 25.57 24.53
C PRO A 775 19.58 26.36 23.25
N ALA A 776 19.31 25.66 22.15
CA ALA A 776 18.99 26.27 20.86
C ALA A 776 17.60 26.93 20.87
N VAL A 777 16.58 26.25 21.41
CA VAL A 777 15.24 26.83 21.57
C VAL A 777 15.26 27.99 22.56
N ARG A 778 16.03 27.88 23.66
CA ARG A 778 16.21 28.96 24.61
C ARG A 778 16.81 30.20 23.96
N SER A 779 17.88 30.04 23.18
CA SER A 779 18.50 31.15 22.47
C SER A 779 17.59 31.77 21.41
N LEU A 780 16.76 30.97 20.72
CA LEU A 780 15.73 31.50 19.83
C LEU A 780 14.73 32.37 20.60
N LEU A 781 14.22 31.90 21.75
CA LEU A 781 13.30 32.67 22.57
C LEU A 781 13.95 33.96 23.11
N GLU A 782 15.24 33.90 23.49
CA GLU A 782 16.02 35.09 23.86
C GLU A 782 16.19 36.09 22.71
N LEU A 783 16.37 35.60 21.49
CA LEU A 783 16.43 36.43 20.27
C LEU A 783 15.09 37.12 20.02
N LEU A 784 13.97 36.38 20.08
CA LEU A 784 12.62 36.92 19.88
C LEU A 784 12.21 37.98 20.92
N GLN A 785 12.87 38.00 22.08
CA GLN A 785 12.66 39.01 23.12
C GLN A 785 13.45 40.31 22.90
N LYS A 786 14.43 40.32 22.00
CA LYS A 786 15.28 41.48 21.67
C LYS A 786 14.92 42.04 20.29
N PRO A 787 15.37 43.25 19.92
CA PRO A 787 15.27 43.71 18.53
C PRO A 787 16.07 42.79 17.60
N PHE A 788 15.42 42.28 16.56
CA PHE A 788 16.02 41.41 15.55
C PHE A 788 15.43 41.71 14.17
N SER A 789 16.19 41.39 13.11
CA SER A 789 15.70 41.39 11.73
C SER A 789 15.32 39.98 11.29
N LEU A 790 14.18 39.82 10.62
CA LEU A 790 13.77 38.53 10.05
C LEU A 790 14.24 38.50 8.60
N LEU A 791 14.89 37.41 8.20
CA LEU A 791 15.22 37.12 6.81
C LEU A 791 14.50 35.82 6.42
N LEU A 792 13.38 35.99 5.72
CA LEU A 792 12.46 34.91 5.33
C LEU A 792 12.71 34.50 3.88
N GLY A 793 13.28 33.31 3.68
CA GLY A 793 13.56 32.72 2.37
C GLY A 793 12.39 31.96 1.75
N ASP A 794 12.57 31.48 0.52
CA ASP A 794 11.54 30.80 -0.27
C ASP A 794 11.78 29.28 -0.44
N HIS A 795 12.76 28.70 0.27
CA HIS A 795 13.20 27.31 0.05
C HIS A 795 12.12 26.25 0.30
N TRP A 796 11.13 26.55 1.16
CA TRP A 796 10.06 25.64 1.58
C TRP A 796 8.81 25.81 0.72
N SER A 797 8.81 26.78 -0.18
CA SER A 797 7.55 27.34 -0.65
C SER A 797 6.83 26.38 -1.58
N GLY A 798 7.50 25.44 -2.25
CA GLY A 798 6.89 24.45 -3.17
C GLY A 798 6.13 25.06 -4.36
N THR A 799 5.86 26.37 -4.31
CA THR A 799 4.90 27.14 -5.09
C THR A 799 5.30 27.30 -6.55
N PHE A 800 6.49 26.87 -6.93
CA PHE A 800 7.03 27.07 -8.27
C PHE A 800 7.47 25.77 -8.94
N GLU A 801 7.19 24.60 -8.37
CA GLU A 801 7.33 23.33 -9.10
C GLU A 801 6.44 23.27 -10.35
N PRO A 802 5.17 23.76 -10.31
CA PRO A 802 4.36 23.87 -11.52
C PRO A 802 4.97 24.80 -12.57
N LEU A 803 5.53 25.94 -12.15
CA LEU A 803 6.21 26.87 -13.06
C LEU A 803 7.49 26.26 -13.61
N ARG A 804 8.27 25.57 -12.77
CA ARG A 804 9.49 24.84 -13.17
C ARG A 804 9.17 23.81 -14.25
N LYS A 805 8.13 23.00 -14.03
CA LYS A 805 7.64 22.01 -14.99
C LYS A 805 7.18 22.67 -16.29
N LEU A 806 6.37 23.73 -16.20
CA LEU A 806 5.91 24.49 -17.36
C LEU A 806 7.06 25.05 -18.19
N LEU A 807 8.03 25.72 -17.55
CA LEU A 807 9.20 26.27 -18.23
C LEU A 807 10.05 25.15 -18.83
N HIS A 808 10.18 24.01 -18.17
CA HIS A 808 10.91 22.86 -18.70
C HIS A 808 10.24 22.29 -19.95
N GLU A 809 8.94 22.02 -19.91
CA GLU A 809 8.15 21.51 -21.05
C GLU A 809 8.24 22.44 -22.26
N GLN A 810 8.06 23.74 -22.05
CA GLN A 810 8.11 24.73 -23.13
C GLN A 810 9.51 24.93 -23.72
N LEU A 811 10.57 24.63 -22.95
CA LEU A 811 11.95 24.62 -23.43
C LEU A 811 12.31 23.32 -24.18
N GLN A 812 11.55 22.22 -24.04
CA GLN A 812 11.75 20.98 -24.82
C GLN A 812 11.27 21.12 -26.28
N GLU A 813 10.36 22.06 -26.55
CA GLU A 813 9.91 22.37 -27.92
C GLU A 813 10.93 23.24 -28.69
N ALA A 814 11.99 23.68 -28.02
CA ALA A 814 13.08 24.46 -28.61
C ALA A 814 14.20 23.56 -29.16
N PRO A 815 15.01 24.04 -30.12
CA PRO A 815 16.12 23.26 -30.69
C PRO A 815 17.27 22.96 -29.71
N TRP A 816 17.17 23.39 -28.45
CA TRP A 816 18.19 23.21 -27.41
C TRP A 816 17.55 22.50 -26.22
N THR A 817 17.81 21.21 -26.05
CA THR A 817 17.25 20.42 -24.95
C THR A 817 17.73 20.97 -23.59
N ALA A 818 16.77 21.34 -22.74
CA ALA A 818 17.04 21.65 -21.34
C ALA A 818 17.29 20.34 -20.59
N SER A 819 18.45 20.20 -19.94
CA SER A 819 18.67 19.08 -19.01
C SER A 819 17.67 19.16 -17.85
N GLU A 820 17.14 18.02 -17.41
CA GLU A 820 16.23 17.91 -16.26
C GLU A 820 16.85 18.47 -14.96
N HIS A 821 18.17 18.62 -14.91
CA HIS A 821 18.91 19.05 -13.72
C HIS A 821 19.09 20.57 -13.58
N LEU A 822 18.60 21.39 -14.52
CA LEU A 822 18.76 22.85 -14.44
C LEU A 822 17.95 23.45 -13.29
N THR A 823 18.47 24.45 -12.58
CA THR A 823 17.74 25.16 -11.51
C THR A 823 16.58 25.98 -12.09
N LEU A 824 15.60 26.38 -11.26
CA LEU A 824 14.49 27.24 -11.71
C LEU A 824 15.01 28.56 -12.30
N SER A 825 16.05 29.15 -11.69
CA SER A 825 16.70 30.36 -12.19
C SER A 825 17.34 30.15 -13.57
N ALA A 826 18.01 29.02 -13.78
CA ALA A 826 18.61 28.68 -15.07
C ALA A 826 17.55 28.40 -16.15
N LEU A 827 16.45 27.74 -15.80
CA LEU A 827 15.31 27.52 -16.70
C LEU A 827 14.63 28.84 -17.06
N ALA A 828 14.38 29.70 -16.07
CA ALA A 828 13.80 31.03 -16.29
C ALA A 828 14.71 31.92 -17.16
N GLN A 829 16.02 31.90 -16.92
CA GLN A 829 17.00 32.62 -17.76
C GLN A 829 16.96 32.12 -19.21
N ARG A 830 16.94 30.80 -19.44
CA ARG A 830 16.86 30.23 -20.79
C ARG A 830 15.55 30.59 -21.47
N TYR A 831 14.43 30.50 -20.75
CA TYR A 831 13.12 30.85 -21.28
C TYR A 831 13.05 32.34 -21.62
N ALA A 832 13.56 33.23 -20.77
CA ALA A 832 13.63 34.67 -21.05
C ALA A 832 14.48 34.98 -22.29
N LEU A 833 15.61 34.29 -22.49
CA LEU A 833 16.46 34.45 -23.68
C LEU A 833 15.77 33.96 -24.97
N GLN A 834 14.92 32.93 -24.87
CA GLN A 834 14.21 32.36 -26.01
C GLN A 834 12.93 33.14 -26.36
N SER A 835 12.07 33.38 -25.37
CA SER A 835 10.70 33.86 -25.55
C SER A 835 10.48 35.29 -25.08
N GLY A 836 11.50 35.92 -24.45
CA GLY A 836 11.44 37.28 -23.91
C GLY A 836 11.00 37.35 -22.44
N GLU A 837 11.33 38.47 -21.79
CA GLU A 837 11.01 38.72 -20.37
C GLU A 837 9.50 38.92 -20.11
N ASP A 838 8.77 39.47 -21.09
CA ASP A 838 7.32 39.71 -20.97
C ASP A 838 6.54 38.39 -20.92
N GLU A 839 6.91 37.42 -21.75
CA GLU A 839 6.29 36.09 -21.75
C GLU A 839 6.60 35.32 -20.47
N LEU A 840 7.85 35.38 -19.97
CA LEU A 840 8.20 34.80 -18.67
C LEU A 840 7.34 35.38 -17.54
N SER A 841 7.09 36.70 -17.59
CA SER A 841 6.25 37.40 -16.61
C SER A 841 4.80 36.94 -16.67
N LEU A 842 4.25 36.71 -17.88
CA LEU A 842 2.90 36.18 -18.07
C LEU A 842 2.78 34.76 -17.49
N ARG A 843 3.71 33.86 -17.80
CA ARG A 843 3.70 32.47 -17.30
C ARG A 843 3.81 32.40 -15.80
N PHE A 844 4.64 33.26 -15.21
CA PHE A 844 4.71 33.39 -13.77
C PHE A 844 3.36 33.84 -13.19
N GLN A 845 2.72 34.83 -13.80
CA GLN A 845 1.43 35.33 -13.35
C GLN A 845 0.35 34.22 -13.42
N GLU A 846 0.31 33.45 -14.50
CA GLU A 846 -0.59 32.30 -14.67
C GLU A 846 -0.35 31.21 -13.60
N ALA A 847 0.90 30.93 -13.28
CA ALA A 847 1.26 29.92 -12.28
C ALA A 847 0.87 30.33 -10.85
N VAL A 848 0.92 31.62 -10.53
CA VAL A 848 0.62 32.11 -9.17
C VAL A 848 -0.86 32.45 -8.97
N ASN A 849 -1.63 32.75 -10.03
CA ASN A 849 -3.05 33.11 -9.93
C ASN A 849 -4.02 31.90 -9.80
N ARG A 850 -3.53 30.65 -9.76
CA ARG A 850 -4.40 29.46 -9.80
C ARG A 850 -4.88 28.94 -8.44
N ASP A 851 -4.32 29.33 -7.29
CA ASP A 851 -4.63 28.69 -6.01
C ASP A 851 -4.76 29.63 -4.80
N VAL A 852 -5.48 29.15 -3.78
CA VAL A 852 -5.55 29.68 -2.41
C VAL A 852 -4.13 29.94 -1.88
N LEU A 853 -3.92 31.06 -1.17
CA LEU A 853 -2.63 31.35 -0.53
C LEU A 853 -2.15 30.13 0.27
N PRO A 854 -0.90 29.65 0.07
CA PRO A 854 -0.39 28.50 0.78
C PRO A 854 -0.38 28.78 2.27
N SER A 855 -0.94 27.85 3.06
CA SER A 855 -0.89 27.93 4.51
C SER A 855 0.56 27.76 4.98
N MET A 856 1.11 28.77 5.64
CA MET A 856 2.43 28.71 6.28
C MET A 856 2.28 28.96 7.79
N PRO A 857 1.92 27.94 8.59
CA PRO A 857 1.59 28.10 10.00
C PRO A 857 2.70 28.78 10.83
N LEU A 858 3.96 28.39 10.60
CA LEU A 858 5.08 29.00 11.32
C LEU A 858 5.25 30.50 11.01
N VAL A 859 5.05 30.90 9.75
CA VAL A 859 5.14 32.32 9.34
C VAL A 859 3.98 33.11 9.93
N ASP A 860 2.78 32.54 9.94
CA ASP A 860 1.59 33.15 10.55
C ASP A 860 1.81 33.41 12.05
N VAL A 861 2.35 32.42 12.76
CA VAL A 861 2.63 32.54 14.19
C VAL A 861 3.79 33.51 14.46
N LEU A 862 4.86 33.48 13.67
CA LEU A 862 5.98 34.41 13.80
C LEU A 862 5.59 35.87 13.54
N ALA A 863 4.56 36.13 12.72
CA ALA A 863 4.04 37.48 12.54
C ALA A 863 3.59 38.12 13.87
N ARG A 864 3.11 37.31 14.84
CA ARG A 864 2.78 37.77 16.20
C ARG A 864 4.01 38.22 16.99
N TRP A 865 5.18 37.63 16.70
CA TRP A 865 6.45 37.88 17.39
C TRP A 865 7.31 38.95 16.72
N LEU A 866 6.96 39.38 15.50
CA LEU A 866 7.72 40.38 14.76
C LEU A 866 7.63 41.75 15.45
N ARG A 867 8.80 42.25 15.84
CA ARG A 867 8.97 43.55 16.49
C ARG A 867 9.06 44.67 15.44
N PRO A 868 8.86 45.95 15.81
CA PRO A 868 9.25 47.07 14.98
C PRO A 868 10.73 46.97 14.56
N GLY A 869 11.00 47.37 13.32
CA GLY A 869 12.30 47.18 12.67
C GLY A 869 12.19 46.86 11.19
N PHE A 870 13.34 46.60 10.58
CA PHE A 870 13.44 46.19 9.18
C PHE A 870 13.55 44.67 9.06
N HIS A 871 12.70 44.09 8.21
CA HIS A 871 12.63 42.66 7.92
C HIS A 871 12.63 42.45 6.41
N ILE A 872 13.03 41.27 5.97
CA ILE A 872 13.18 40.91 4.57
C ILE A 872 12.38 39.64 4.30
N THR A 873 11.63 39.66 3.20
CA THR A 873 10.95 38.47 2.66
C THR A 873 11.33 38.24 1.21
N LEU A 874 11.59 36.98 0.89
CA LEU A 874 11.82 36.49 -0.46
C LEU A 874 10.57 35.79 -1.04
N LEU A 875 9.50 35.70 -0.26
CA LEU A 875 8.26 35.08 -0.71
C LEU A 875 7.62 35.92 -1.82
N ARG A 876 7.31 35.27 -2.95
CA ARG A 876 6.69 35.94 -4.09
C ARG A 876 5.17 36.16 -3.92
N GLN A 877 4.54 35.47 -2.98
CA GLN A 877 3.17 35.74 -2.52
C GLN A 877 3.20 36.54 -1.19
N PRO A 878 2.17 37.34 -0.88
CA PRO A 878 2.15 38.23 0.27
C PRO A 878 1.77 37.53 1.59
N VAL A 879 2.38 36.39 1.89
CA VAL A 879 1.99 35.54 3.03
C VAL A 879 2.28 36.21 4.38
N LEU A 880 3.53 36.67 4.58
CA LEU A 880 3.93 37.33 5.83
C LEU A 880 3.24 38.69 6.00
N GLU A 881 3.06 39.42 4.90
CA GLU A 881 2.37 40.70 4.83
C GLU A 881 0.94 40.59 5.35
N LEU A 882 0.18 39.61 4.86
CA LEU A 882 -1.20 39.38 5.26
C LEU A 882 -1.29 38.85 6.70
N ALA A 883 -0.36 38.00 7.12
CA ALA A 883 -0.27 37.54 8.51
C ALA A 883 0.00 38.72 9.47
N LEU A 884 0.95 39.61 9.14
CA LEU A 884 1.24 40.80 9.94
C LEU A 884 0.04 41.74 10.03
N ALA A 885 -0.65 42.00 8.91
CA ALA A 885 -1.87 42.82 8.92
C ALA A 885 -3.00 42.19 9.74
N THR A 886 -3.08 40.86 9.80
CA THR A 886 -4.10 40.12 10.56
C THR A 886 -3.81 40.13 12.06
N HIS A 887 -2.55 39.83 12.44
CA HIS A 887 -2.17 39.67 13.85
C HIS A 887 -1.76 40.97 14.54
N ARG A 888 -1.33 41.98 13.77
CA ARG A 888 -0.77 43.25 14.28
C ARG A 888 -1.36 44.47 13.55
N PRO A 889 -2.71 44.60 13.46
CA PRO A 889 -3.32 45.71 12.71
C PRO A 889 -3.08 47.09 13.35
N ASP A 890 -2.67 47.12 14.61
CA ASP A 890 -2.41 48.31 15.44
C ASP A 890 -1.03 48.94 15.20
N VAL A 891 -0.11 48.22 14.56
CA VAL A 891 1.26 48.66 14.30
C VAL A 891 1.37 49.23 12.89
N PRO A 892 2.04 50.40 12.70
CA PRO A 892 2.33 50.89 11.36
C PRO A 892 3.17 49.88 10.57
N LEU A 893 2.57 49.28 9.56
CA LEU A 893 3.19 48.27 8.71
C LEU A 893 3.41 48.83 7.31
N TYR A 894 4.67 48.84 6.89
CA TYR A 894 5.09 49.30 5.57
C TYR A 894 5.72 48.16 4.79
N ILE A 895 5.32 48.02 3.53
CA ILE A 895 5.96 47.11 2.59
C ILE A 895 6.72 47.95 1.58
N ILE A 896 8.00 47.65 1.43
CA ILE A 896 8.88 48.30 0.46
C ILE A 896 9.28 47.26 -0.56
N GLN A 897 8.92 47.52 -1.81
CA GLN A 897 9.38 46.74 -2.95
C GLN A 897 10.27 47.63 -3.83
N PRO A 898 11.58 47.31 -3.94
CA PRO A 898 12.51 48.05 -4.79
C PRO A 898 12.06 48.08 -6.26
N ALA A 899 12.47 49.13 -6.99
CA ALA A 899 12.24 49.25 -8.42
C ALA A 899 13.31 48.49 -9.23
N LYS A 900 13.02 48.11 -10.49
CA LYS A 900 13.97 47.46 -11.42
C LYS A 900 15.04 48.43 -11.95
N THR A 901 14.79 49.73 -11.84
CA THR A 901 15.55 50.88 -12.39
C THR A 901 15.65 51.97 -11.31
N LYS A 902 16.25 53.13 -11.60
CA LYS A 902 16.28 54.31 -10.69
C LYS A 902 14.89 54.94 -10.42
N ASP A 903 13.80 54.25 -10.77
CA ASP A 903 12.43 54.67 -10.52
C ASP A 903 12.07 54.57 -9.03
N ARG A 904 10.96 55.19 -8.64
CA ARG A 904 10.54 55.21 -7.23
C ARG A 904 10.15 53.80 -6.76
N PRO A 905 10.58 53.37 -5.55
CA PRO A 905 10.16 52.09 -5.00
C PRO A 905 8.64 52.08 -4.75
N HIS A 906 8.04 50.90 -4.85
CA HIS A 906 6.63 50.74 -4.53
C HIS A 906 6.50 50.58 -3.01
N ILE A 907 5.81 51.52 -2.38
CA ILE A 907 5.60 51.52 -0.93
C ILE A 907 4.11 51.42 -0.65
N ARG A 908 3.73 50.42 0.15
CA ARG A 908 2.37 50.27 0.68
C ARG A 908 2.38 50.36 2.19
N GLN A 909 1.33 50.97 2.72
CA GLN A 909 1.08 51.04 4.15
C GLN A 909 -0.22 50.33 4.47
N TYR A 910 -0.20 49.46 5.48
CA TYR A 910 -1.43 48.97 6.08
C TYR A 910 -1.95 50.01 7.08
N VAL A 911 -3.21 50.40 6.94
CA VAL A 911 -3.87 51.31 7.86
C VAL A 911 -5.10 50.61 8.45
N ALA A 912 -5.12 50.47 9.77
CA ALA A 912 -6.22 49.86 10.51
C ALA A 912 -7.58 50.40 10.05
N GLY A 913 -8.51 49.50 9.70
CA GLY A 913 -9.85 49.84 9.23
C GLY A 913 -9.95 50.38 7.79
N LYS A 914 -8.83 50.79 7.15
CA LYS A 914 -8.78 51.21 5.74
C LYS A 914 -8.10 50.19 4.82
N GLY A 915 -7.39 49.22 5.39
CA GLY A 915 -6.64 48.21 4.65
C GLY A 915 -5.35 48.76 4.04
N TRP A 916 -4.91 48.14 2.94
CA TRP A 916 -3.66 48.47 2.27
C TRP A 916 -3.79 49.70 1.35
N MET A 917 -2.95 50.71 1.59
CA MET A 917 -2.93 51.95 0.81
C MET A 917 -1.57 52.16 0.13
N GLN A 918 -1.59 52.76 -1.06
CA GLN A 918 -0.39 53.16 -1.79
C GLN A 918 0.16 54.46 -1.21
N CYS A 919 1.47 54.51 -0.90
CA CYS A 919 2.14 55.75 -0.53
C CYS A 919 2.61 56.48 -1.80
N ALA A 920 2.07 57.66 -2.08
CA ALA A 920 2.46 58.47 -3.24
C ALA A 920 3.89 59.06 -3.11
N THR A 921 4.33 59.30 -1.87
CA THR A 921 5.68 59.75 -1.51
C THR A 921 6.25 58.84 -0.42
N PRO A 922 7.51 58.36 -0.54
CA PRO A 922 8.18 57.62 0.51
C PRO A 922 8.27 58.44 1.80
N PRO A 923 8.09 57.84 2.99
CA PRO A 923 8.42 58.49 4.26
C PRO A 923 9.89 58.91 4.26
N THR A 924 10.20 60.10 4.80
CA THR A 924 11.57 60.63 4.89
C THR A 924 12.43 59.85 5.89
N SER A 925 11.82 59.16 6.85
CA SER A 925 12.46 58.25 7.80
C SER A 925 11.44 57.27 8.37
N PHE A 926 11.88 56.08 8.75
CA PHE A 926 11.09 55.11 9.52
C PHE A 926 11.56 55.08 10.97
N ASP A 927 10.64 55.04 11.91
CA ASP A 927 10.98 54.84 13.32
C ASP A 927 11.12 53.34 13.58
N THR A 928 12.35 52.84 13.61
CA THR A 928 12.64 51.41 13.84
C THR A 928 12.19 50.89 15.22
N LYS A 929 11.74 51.78 16.12
CA LYS A 929 11.14 51.38 17.41
C LYS A 929 9.61 51.27 17.35
N ARG A 930 8.97 51.81 16.32
CA ARG A 930 7.50 51.86 16.19
C ARG A 930 6.98 51.18 14.93
N ASP A 931 7.70 51.32 13.83
CA ASP A 931 7.27 50.89 12.51
C ASP A 931 7.83 49.50 12.18
N VAL A 932 7.00 48.63 11.60
CA VAL A 932 7.44 47.38 10.99
C VAL A 932 7.58 47.62 9.49
N VAL A 933 8.79 47.44 8.98
CA VAL A 933 9.09 47.64 7.56
C VAL A 933 9.54 46.32 6.96
N LEU A 934 8.77 45.81 6.00
CA LEU A 934 9.05 44.57 5.29
C LEU A 934 9.54 44.86 3.87
N VAL A 935 10.76 44.43 3.56
CA VAL A 935 11.41 44.64 2.26
C VAL A 935 11.28 43.38 1.41
N ARG A 936 10.64 43.50 0.23
CA ARG A 936 10.48 42.41 -0.75
C ARG A 936 11.56 42.47 -1.82
N LEU A 937 12.60 41.65 -1.69
CA LEU A 937 13.73 41.67 -2.63
C LEU A 937 13.46 40.90 -3.92
N TYR A 938 12.76 39.77 -3.88
CA TYR A 938 12.45 38.95 -5.06
C TYR A 938 11.28 39.48 -5.90
N ARG A 939 10.68 40.62 -5.51
CA ARG A 939 9.48 41.21 -6.13
C ARG A 939 8.32 40.19 -6.17
N GLY A 940 7.22 40.51 -6.85
CA GLY A 940 6.02 39.67 -6.93
C GLY A 940 4.75 40.38 -6.47
N TYR A 941 3.83 39.65 -5.84
CA TYR A 941 2.51 40.15 -5.47
C TYR A 941 2.57 40.94 -4.16
N LEU A 942 2.11 42.19 -4.21
CA LEU A 942 1.83 42.97 -3.01
C LEU A 942 0.43 42.63 -2.47
N PRO A 943 0.11 42.94 -1.21
CA PRO A 943 -1.27 42.86 -0.73
C PRO A 943 -2.19 43.78 -1.57
N GLY A 944 -3.23 43.20 -2.18
CA GLY A 944 -4.08 43.81 -3.23
C GLY A 944 -3.73 43.32 -4.64
N PRO A 945 -4.57 43.50 -5.67
CA PRO A 945 -4.36 42.89 -7.01
C PRO A 945 -3.25 43.56 -7.85
N VAL A 946 -2.23 44.14 -7.20
CA VAL A 946 -1.13 44.84 -7.87
C VAL A 946 0.03 43.87 -8.05
N PHE A 947 0.24 43.47 -9.30
CA PHE A 947 1.33 42.61 -9.73
C PHE A 947 2.55 43.46 -10.12
N SER A 948 3.74 43.04 -9.68
CA SER A 948 5.00 43.48 -10.25
C SER A 948 5.79 42.27 -10.71
N PRO A 949 6.42 42.31 -11.90
CA PRO A 949 7.23 41.21 -12.39
C PRO A 949 8.26 40.75 -11.34
N PRO A 950 8.28 39.46 -10.96
CA PRO A 950 9.25 38.93 -10.02
C PRO A 950 10.67 38.94 -10.59
N LEU A 951 11.66 38.87 -9.72
CA LEU A 951 13.03 38.52 -10.10
C LEU A 951 13.13 37.00 -10.18
N LEU A 952 13.49 36.49 -11.36
CA LEU A 952 13.50 35.04 -11.64
C LEU A 952 14.81 34.55 -12.25
N THR A 953 15.61 35.44 -12.84
CA THR A 953 16.80 35.08 -13.60
C THR A 953 18.11 35.30 -12.82
N GLU A 954 19.20 34.65 -13.22
CA GLU A 954 20.50 34.82 -12.53
C GLU A 954 20.99 36.27 -12.64
N ASP A 955 20.78 36.90 -13.79
CA ASP A 955 21.05 38.32 -14.00
C ASP A 955 20.24 39.21 -13.05
N ASP A 956 18.96 38.89 -12.81
CA ASP A 956 18.12 39.66 -11.89
C ASP A 956 18.69 39.68 -10.49
N TYR A 957 19.11 38.52 -9.96
CA TYR A 957 19.70 38.43 -8.62
C TYR A 957 21.08 39.11 -8.57
N LEU A 958 21.92 38.94 -9.60
CA LEU A 958 23.24 39.57 -9.65
C LEU A 958 23.16 41.09 -9.69
N ARG A 959 22.25 41.66 -10.49
CA ARG A 959 22.15 43.09 -10.75
C ARG A 959 21.33 43.83 -9.68
N ASN A 960 20.20 43.30 -9.24
CA ASN A 960 19.29 44.02 -8.32
C ASN A 960 19.69 43.90 -6.83
N VAL A 961 20.42 42.85 -6.44
CA VAL A 961 20.76 42.61 -5.02
C VAL A 961 22.12 43.20 -4.64
N ARG A 962 23.08 43.27 -5.58
CA ARG A 962 24.39 43.91 -5.35
C ARG A 962 24.31 45.41 -5.12
N GLU A 963 23.24 46.05 -5.59
CA GLU A 963 23.07 47.50 -5.56
C GLU A 963 21.77 47.91 -4.86
N LEU A 964 21.52 47.39 -3.65
CA LEU A 964 20.34 47.82 -2.87
C LEU A 964 20.25 49.35 -2.74
N GLU A 965 21.40 50.02 -2.67
CA GLU A 965 21.60 51.47 -2.67
C GLU A 965 21.26 52.17 -4.01
N SER A 966 21.21 51.44 -5.13
CA SER A 966 20.84 51.99 -6.45
C SER A 966 19.34 51.83 -6.77
N VAL A 967 18.66 50.87 -6.11
CA VAL A 967 17.23 50.57 -6.29
C VAL A 967 16.32 51.10 -5.17
N LEU A 968 16.90 51.58 -4.07
CA LEU A 968 16.22 52.29 -2.97
C LEU A 968 16.82 53.70 -2.81
N PRO A 969 16.03 54.67 -2.29
CA PRO A 969 16.58 55.95 -1.87
C PRO A 969 17.71 55.76 -0.85
N GLN A 970 18.82 56.48 -1.02
CA GLN A 970 20.06 56.30 -0.23
C GLN A 970 19.80 56.31 1.29
N VAL A 971 18.99 57.26 1.78
CA VAL A 971 18.64 57.35 3.21
C VAL A 971 17.97 56.07 3.74
N LEU A 972 17.13 55.44 2.92
CA LEU A 972 16.43 54.21 3.28
C LEU A 972 17.36 52.99 3.18
N ALA A 973 18.19 52.92 2.13
CA ALA A 973 19.18 51.87 1.98
C ALA A 973 20.17 51.87 3.16
N ASP A 974 20.68 53.05 3.54
CA ASP A 974 21.58 53.22 4.68
C ASP A 974 20.91 52.80 5.99
N GLN A 975 19.63 53.14 6.21
CA GLN A 975 18.89 52.73 7.40
C GLN A 975 18.68 51.20 7.46
N ILE A 976 18.32 50.57 6.35
CA ILE A 976 18.14 49.11 6.26
C ILE A 976 19.46 48.40 6.50
N LEU A 977 20.51 48.75 5.75
CA LEU A 977 21.82 48.11 5.83
C LEU A 977 22.48 48.34 7.20
N SER A 978 22.34 49.54 7.77
CA SER A 978 22.80 49.83 9.13
C SER A 978 22.04 48.99 10.17
N THR A 979 20.73 48.81 10.01
CA THR A 979 19.94 47.97 10.94
C THR A 979 20.40 46.51 10.86
N LEU A 980 20.51 45.96 9.66
CA LEU A 980 20.96 44.58 9.43
C LEU A 980 22.40 44.34 9.90
N ALA A 981 23.29 45.34 9.77
CA ALA A 981 24.68 45.22 10.20
C ALA A 981 24.83 45.24 11.74
N ASN A 982 23.87 45.82 12.46
CA ASN A 982 23.97 46.04 13.91
C ASN A 982 23.01 45.19 14.74
N GLN A 983 21.95 44.63 14.15
CA GLN A 983 20.95 43.82 14.85
C GLN A 983 21.08 42.32 14.52
N PRO A 984 20.90 41.42 15.50
CA PRO A 984 20.82 39.99 15.24
C PRO A 984 19.73 39.66 14.21
N ALA A 985 19.99 38.66 13.36
CA ALA A 985 19.05 38.19 12.36
C ALA A 985 18.44 36.83 12.76
N LEU A 986 17.14 36.68 12.56
CA LEU A 986 16.48 35.38 12.49
C LEU A 986 16.39 34.98 11.02
N VAL A 987 17.15 33.95 10.64
CA VAL A 987 17.16 33.41 9.28
C VAL A 987 16.24 32.19 9.25
N LEU A 988 15.22 32.23 8.41
CA LEU A 988 14.25 31.15 8.26
C LEU A 988 14.14 30.94 6.75
N GLY A 989 14.29 29.70 6.29
CA GLY A 989 13.91 29.32 4.94
C GLY A 989 14.90 29.62 3.83
N MET A 990 16.14 29.83 4.20
CA MET A 990 17.25 29.97 3.28
C MET A 990 18.09 28.70 3.29
N SER A 991 18.63 28.33 2.13
CA SER A 991 19.51 27.17 2.00
C SER A 991 20.91 27.58 1.58
N LEU A 992 21.92 27.09 2.29
CA LEU A 992 23.32 27.21 1.86
C LEU A 992 23.63 26.40 0.60
N LEU A 993 22.70 25.59 0.07
CA LEU A 993 22.87 24.88 -1.20
C LEU A 993 22.37 25.71 -2.39
N SER A 994 21.50 26.69 -2.17
CA SER A 994 21.04 27.61 -3.21
C SER A 994 22.04 28.76 -3.40
N TRP A 995 22.42 28.98 -4.67
CA TRP A 995 23.40 30.00 -5.02
C TRP A 995 22.88 31.42 -4.77
N ASP A 996 21.62 31.67 -5.08
CA ASP A 996 20.93 32.95 -4.89
C ASP A 996 20.82 33.31 -3.40
N HIS A 997 20.50 32.36 -2.52
CA HIS A 997 20.50 32.57 -1.07
C HIS A 997 21.90 32.93 -0.53
N ARG A 998 22.95 32.20 -0.96
CA ARG A 998 24.33 32.50 -0.54
C ARG A 998 24.78 33.88 -1.01
N HIS A 999 24.48 34.24 -2.26
CA HIS A 999 24.85 35.53 -2.83
C HIS A 999 24.12 36.68 -2.14
N LEU A 1000 22.82 36.53 -1.86
CA LEU A 1000 22.04 37.51 -1.11
C LEU A 1000 22.61 37.75 0.29
N LEU A 1001 22.95 36.69 1.02
CA LEU A 1001 23.57 36.82 2.35
C LEU A 1001 24.89 37.61 2.28
N GLN A 1002 25.69 37.42 1.23
CA GLN A 1002 26.92 38.19 1.00
C GLN A 1002 26.65 39.67 0.70
N CYS A 1003 25.57 39.97 -0.03
CA CYS A 1003 25.22 41.35 -0.37
C CYS A 1003 24.63 42.11 0.83
N LEU A 1004 23.72 41.49 1.58
CA LEU A 1004 23.09 42.10 2.75
C LEU A 1004 24.05 42.28 3.93
N PHE A 1005 24.99 41.35 4.11
CA PHE A 1005 25.95 41.36 5.20
C PHE A 1005 27.38 41.42 4.66
N ASN A 1006 27.79 42.59 4.16
CA ASN A 1006 29.12 42.83 3.59
C ASN A 1006 30.32 42.52 4.52
N ARG A 1007 30.07 42.44 5.83
CA ARG A 1007 31.02 42.02 6.87
C ARG A 1007 30.71 40.59 7.29
N ALA A 1008 30.07 40.40 8.43
CA ALA A 1008 29.59 39.13 8.92
C ALA A 1008 28.15 39.32 9.39
N ILE A 1009 27.39 38.24 9.40
CA ILE A 1009 26.08 38.25 10.04
C ILE A 1009 26.30 38.55 11.53
N PRO A 1010 25.52 39.45 12.16
CA PRO A 1010 25.74 39.86 13.55
C PRO A 1010 25.71 38.70 14.54
N ASP A 1011 26.42 38.86 15.64
CA ASP A 1011 26.46 37.87 16.71
C ASP A 1011 25.08 37.64 17.33
N ARG A 1012 24.82 36.40 17.77
CA ARG A 1012 23.52 35.93 18.27
C ARG A 1012 22.41 35.84 17.22
N SER A 1013 22.74 36.01 15.95
CA SER A 1013 21.85 35.61 14.86
C SER A 1013 21.61 34.11 14.90
N THR A 1014 20.40 33.69 14.57
CA THR A 1014 19.99 32.29 14.60
C THR A 1014 19.41 31.90 13.24
N VAL A 1015 19.86 30.78 12.69
CA VAL A 1015 19.16 30.10 11.60
C VAL A 1015 18.26 29.01 12.15
N LEU A 1016 17.02 28.96 11.66
CA LEU A 1016 16.06 27.91 11.95
C LEU A 1016 16.04 26.90 10.82
N LEU A 1017 16.35 25.65 11.15
CA LEU A 1017 16.41 24.53 10.23
C LEU A 1017 15.54 23.38 10.72
N GLU A 1018 15.01 22.59 9.80
CA GLU A 1018 14.40 21.30 10.14
C GLU A 1018 15.49 20.32 10.62
N PRO A 1019 15.17 19.34 11.49
CA PRO A 1019 16.15 18.40 12.04
C PRO A 1019 16.95 17.61 10.99
N GLU A 1020 16.39 17.41 9.79
CA GLU A 1020 17.00 16.64 8.70
C GLU A 1020 17.90 17.49 7.79
N ASP A 1021 18.01 18.80 8.02
CA ASP A 1021 18.84 19.67 7.19
C ASP A 1021 20.35 19.45 7.47
N ALA A 1022 21.01 18.76 6.55
CA ALA A 1022 22.43 18.44 6.60
C ALA A 1022 23.36 19.67 6.57
N THR A 1023 22.85 20.88 6.29
CA THR A 1023 23.65 22.12 6.29
C THR A 1023 23.84 22.72 7.67
N GLY A 1024 23.23 22.18 8.73
CA GLY A 1024 23.28 22.75 10.07
C GLY A 1024 24.70 23.01 10.62
N SER A 1025 25.63 22.09 10.36
CA SER A 1025 27.05 22.27 10.73
C SER A 1025 27.74 23.33 9.87
N ALA A 1026 27.38 23.46 8.59
CA ALA A 1026 27.93 24.48 7.70
C ALA A 1026 27.52 25.89 8.13
N TRP A 1027 26.27 26.09 8.54
CA TRP A 1027 25.79 27.34 9.14
C TRP A 1027 26.54 27.69 10.44
N TYR A 1028 26.73 26.70 11.31
CA TYR A 1028 27.41 26.87 12.58
C TYR A 1028 28.91 27.17 12.43
N GLU A 1029 29.57 26.51 11.47
CA GLU A 1029 31.00 26.70 11.18
C GLU A 1029 31.28 27.90 10.27
N GLY A 1030 30.24 28.52 9.69
CA GLY A 1030 30.39 29.65 8.77
C GLY A 1030 30.77 29.27 7.34
N ARG A 1031 30.68 27.99 6.97
CA ARG A 1031 31.00 27.52 5.62
C ARG A 1031 29.98 28.08 4.62
N GLY A 1032 30.44 28.95 3.72
CA GLY A 1032 29.59 29.61 2.71
C GLY A 1032 28.89 30.89 3.19
N LEU A 1033 29.09 31.29 4.46
CA LEU A 1033 28.59 32.55 5.01
C LEU A 1033 29.57 33.71 4.77
N PRO A 1034 29.09 34.97 4.85
CA PRO A 1034 29.95 36.15 4.71
C PRO A 1034 31.13 36.10 5.68
N ARG A 1035 32.35 36.27 5.15
CA ARG A 1035 33.64 36.21 5.87
C ARG A 1035 33.91 34.89 6.61
N GLY A 1036 33.15 33.83 6.33
CA GLY A 1036 33.34 32.52 6.96
C GLY A 1036 32.92 32.46 8.43
N ARG A 1037 32.14 33.44 8.91
CA ARG A 1037 31.69 33.48 10.32
C ARG A 1037 30.36 32.74 10.48
N GLY A 1038 30.34 31.74 11.34
CA GLY A 1038 29.14 30.98 11.67
C GLY A 1038 28.14 31.73 12.53
N ILE A 1039 26.89 31.26 12.51
CA ILE A 1039 25.81 31.76 13.36
C ILE A 1039 25.17 30.61 14.13
N GLN A 1040 24.32 30.91 15.11
CA GLN A 1040 23.68 29.88 15.90
C GLN A 1040 22.71 29.06 15.03
N THR A 1041 22.80 27.74 15.10
CA THR A 1041 21.90 26.83 14.40
C THR A 1041 20.87 26.26 15.38
N THR A 1042 19.58 26.45 15.08
CA THR A 1042 18.48 25.84 15.82
C THR A 1042 17.75 24.85 14.93
N GLN A 1043 18.00 23.57 15.16
CA GLN A 1043 17.32 22.46 14.49
C GLN A 1043 16.10 22.04 15.30
N VAL A 1044 14.92 22.38 14.80
CA VAL A 1044 13.65 22.09 15.47
C VAL A 1044 12.57 21.85 14.43
N ALA A 1045 11.72 20.85 14.68
CA ALA A 1045 10.61 20.58 13.79
C ALA A 1045 9.68 21.80 13.73
N PHE A 1046 9.44 22.37 12.55
CA PHE A 1046 8.63 23.59 12.44
C PHE A 1046 7.21 23.44 13.00
N PRO A 1047 6.51 22.29 12.87
CA PRO A 1047 5.22 22.09 13.53
C PRO A 1047 5.28 22.13 15.07
N GLU A 1048 6.42 21.78 15.67
CA GLU A 1048 6.61 21.89 17.12
C GLU A 1048 6.93 23.31 17.54
N LEU A 1049 7.81 23.98 16.79
CA LEU A 1049 8.12 25.38 17.04
C LEU A 1049 6.88 26.26 16.87
N THR A 1050 6.04 25.97 15.87
CA THR A 1050 4.76 26.66 15.64
C THR A 1050 3.88 26.54 16.89
N ARG A 1051 3.65 25.31 17.37
CA ARG A 1051 2.86 25.07 18.60
C ARG A 1051 3.46 25.74 19.83
N LEU A 1052 4.79 25.75 19.97
CA LEU A 1052 5.48 26.44 21.07
C LEU A 1052 5.24 27.95 21.03
N LEU A 1053 5.43 28.58 19.87
CA LEU A 1053 5.27 30.01 19.68
C LEU A 1053 3.79 30.45 19.66
N GLU A 1054 2.85 29.54 19.38
CA GLU A 1054 1.41 29.76 19.55
C GLU A 1054 1.00 29.82 21.02
N ALA A 1055 1.55 28.89 21.82
CA ALA A 1055 1.28 28.74 23.23
C ALA A 1055 1.93 29.86 24.07
N LEU A 1056 3.11 30.32 23.67
CA LEU A 1056 3.77 31.48 24.26
C LEU A 1056 3.17 32.78 23.72
N ARG A 1057 3.07 33.82 24.57
CA ARG A 1057 2.72 35.16 24.11
C ARG A 1057 3.95 36.06 24.02
N PRO A 1058 4.02 36.98 23.04
CA PRO A 1058 5.07 37.99 23.00
C PRO A 1058 5.11 38.80 24.30
N GLY A 1059 6.16 38.62 25.10
CA GLY A 1059 6.35 39.31 26.39
C GLY A 1059 5.95 38.53 27.64
N GLU A 1060 5.34 37.34 27.53
CA GLU A 1060 5.17 36.42 28.67
C GLU A 1060 6.47 35.61 28.84
N SER A 1061 7.23 35.92 29.89
CA SER A 1061 8.45 35.20 30.25
C SER A 1061 8.41 34.88 31.74
N SER A 1062 7.79 33.75 32.08
CA SER A 1062 7.95 33.10 33.39
C SER A 1062 7.76 31.60 33.23
#